data_AF-A0A8J7N816-F1
#
_entry.id   AF-A0A8J7N816-F1
#
_cell.length_a   1.000
_cell.length_b   1.000
_cell.length_c   1.000
_cell.angle_alpha   90.00
_cell.angle_beta   90.00
_cell.angle_gamma   90.00
#
_symmetry.space_group_name_H-M   'P 1'
#
loop_
_entity.id
_entity.type
_entity.pdbx_description
1 polymer ?
#
loop_
_entity_poly.entity_id
_entity_poly.type
_entity_poly.pdbx_seq_one_letter_code
_entity_poly.pdbx_strand_id
1 'polypeptide(L)'
;MNSKLIYSAFFVLALISTASADLLCVSRSSEVSNNLQVTKFMVTGSEPTCVGNRIKVEFTIKNAARGTIEFSDQGIFAAYKDPSGKEGSFGNIKESQSLSAGESVDFEARLELGMEGEWEIWPSFCLKEESATHYVPPTCAPENWLDCQVDVEGQEDATIKIETSWSHTSYYKDESPIEFIVFAEGTNPIEETRIYLNNDLVESSDGQTCIYEGGPYYGVLNFKGWAMDSLGNVNTSEKKITLPLKQLEVPETTPEIGPIPEAVFDVADFDMDGVINADDDCPDTPEGAAVYDNGCRCKDTDSSYYIPGTATIAPGSDPSLSSDYCKDDGTLVEYFCNENDQLDVIEIYCPNDCFEGLCICDDSDGTYYYNGPQGKDYFKMGSLITEVPKDVSPKPSLYSLTLTDTCLSPSFLMEYYCALEGPTNETVMCEFGCVDGRCRCFDSDLGYVTTIKGKVAGSDMEDYCLDDRTLVEYEIEEDWEECIVTEHVHKCTNLCEDGACQEATCVDGLQNGLEEGIDCGGECPDCADDCKTGAKYSPSDSVCTEDWPTNEGGDRCFNSCDDACDLYEVCNPDLDYIIEEALECCEKGVNSWHCNNAINFGGGDLESCVGHYIIEGLGPRATWMQDYFTAELCCSAECGNNALFNSCQPTAGFNANVQALPCTNAIPNHHWASDINMNLNTCKFLDLPAHASINVIETGTCNDYAIAVVTLLRKAGYEEDEVYSLCDGDHCYNLVKFPGDAKYHFIDTTGNIGTPYVQGGLPATGYDYCGKSKKKTCANDAWKGKRPDAGDIYGC
;
A
#
# COMPACT_ATOMS: atom_id res chain seq x y z
N MET A 1 -63.91 -0.11 -31.78
CA MET A 1 -64.82 1.02 -31.46
C MET A 1 -64.53 1.44 -30.02
N ASN A 2 -64.07 2.70 -29.89
CA ASN A 2 -64.10 3.62 -28.73
C ASN A 2 -63.47 3.15 -27.41
N SER A 3 -62.24 3.55 -27.10
CA SER A 3 -61.78 4.87 -26.58
C SER A 3 -61.95 5.05 -25.08
N LYS A 4 -60.83 5.26 -24.37
CA LYS A 4 -60.60 6.38 -23.43
C LYS A 4 -59.15 6.37 -22.91
N LEU A 5 -58.44 7.46 -23.22
CA LEU A 5 -57.26 7.93 -22.49
C LEU A 5 -57.66 8.34 -21.05
N ILE A 6 -56.77 8.09 -20.08
CA ILE A 6 -56.59 8.92 -18.88
C ILE A 6 -55.08 9.05 -18.61
N TYR A 7 -54.65 10.28 -18.32
CA TYR A 7 -53.27 10.74 -18.06
C TYR A 7 -52.86 10.59 -16.58
N SER A 8 -51.56 10.39 -16.39
CA SER A 8 -50.69 10.88 -15.29
C SER A 8 -50.71 10.26 -13.89
N ALA A 9 -49.61 9.58 -13.55
CA ALA A 9 -48.77 9.93 -12.39
C ALA A 9 -47.33 9.46 -12.64
N PHE A 10 -46.40 10.41 -12.60
CA PHE A 10 -44.95 10.19 -12.55
C PHE A 10 -44.60 9.40 -11.29
N PHE A 11 -43.82 8.33 -11.40
CA PHE A 11 -42.95 7.88 -10.32
C PHE A 11 -41.58 7.59 -10.92
N VAL A 12 -40.64 8.48 -10.60
CA VAL A 12 -39.21 8.30 -10.80
C VAL A 12 -38.81 7.15 -9.88
N LEU A 13 -38.44 5.99 -10.43
CA LEU A 13 -37.70 5.00 -9.66
C LEU A 13 -36.21 5.31 -9.85
N ALA A 14 -35.67 6.01 -8.87
CA ALA A 14 -34.25 6.27 -8.74
C ALA A 14 -33.50 4.93 -8.60
N LEU A 15 -32.38 4.86 -9.32
CA LEU A 15 -31.31 3.88 -9.14
C LEU A 15 -30.96 3.78 -7.64
N ILE A 16 -31.03 2.58 -7.08
CA ILE A 16 -30.55 2.29 -5.73
C ILE A 16 -29.34 1.38 -5.88
N SER A 17 -28.18 1.98 -5.61
CA SER A 17 -26.91 1.33 -5.28
C SER A 17 -27.13 0.23 -4.23
N THR A 18 -26.62 -0.98 -4.47
CA THR A 18 -26.46 -1.98 -3.40
C THR A 18 -25.01 -2.00 -2.96
N ALA A 19 -24.73 -1.26 -1.88
CA ALA A 19 -23.57 -1.49 -1.03
C ALA A 19 -23.58 -2.95 -0.55
N SER A 20 -22.40 -3.59 -0.47
CA SER A 20 -22.26 -4.81 0.35
C SER A 20 -22.69 -4.46 1.77
N ALA A 21 -23.54 -5.29 2.36
CA ALA A 21 -24.17 -5.04 3.65
C ALA A 21 -23.44 -5.85 4.72
N ASP A 22 -22.71 -5.17 5.61
CA ASP A 22 -22.02 -5.75 6.76
C ASP A 22 -23.00 -6.38 7.75
N LEU A 23 -22.55 -7.33 8.58
CA LEU A 23 -23.39 -8.00 9.57
C LEU A 23 -23.54 -7.14 10.83
N LEU A 24 -24.67 -6.42 10.96
CA LEU A 24 -24.94 -5.54 12.10
C LEU A 24 -25.36 -6.32 13.35
N CYS A 25 -26.15 -7.39 13.20
CA CYS A 25 -26.49 -8.26 14.33
C CYS A 25 -26.93 -9.67 13.90
N VAL A 26 -26.72 -10.64 14.79
CA VAL A 26 -27.21 -12.00 14.65
C VAL A 26 -27.70 -12.53 15.99
N SER A 27 -28.87 -13.18 15.99
CA SER A 27 -29.40 -13.86 17.17
C SER A 27 -29.92 -15.25 16.83
N ARG A 28 -29.68 -16.19 17.75
CA ARG A 28 -30.20 -17.56 17.70
C ARG A 28 -31.00 -17.81 18.97
N SER A 29 -32.32 -17.92 18.83
CA SER A 29 -33.21 -18.19 19.96
C SER A 29 -33.75 -19.62 19.96
N SER A 30 -33.82 -20.21 21.14
CA SER A 30 -34.55 -21.47 21.36
C SER A 30 -35.97 -21.23 21.91
N GLU A 31 -36.35 -19.95 22.06
CA GLU A 31 -37.63 -19.57 22.62
C GLU A 31 -38.77 -19.82 21.65
N VAL A 32 -39.87 -20.33 22.21
CA VAL A 32 -41.08 -20.66 21.47
C VAL A 32 -42.20 -19.75 21.95
N SER A 33 -42.61 -18.82 21.10
CA SER A 33 -43.71 -17.90 21.35
C SER A 33 -44.95 -18.37 20.60
N ASN A 34 -46.08 -18.57 21.29
CA ASN A 34 -47.33 -19.02 20.67
C ASN A 34 -47.18 -20.28 19.77
N ASN A 35 -46.24 -21.18 20.12
CA ASN A 35 -45.86 -22.37 19.35
C ASN A 35 -45.10 -22.12 18.03
N LEU A 36 -44.59 -20.91 17.82
CA LEU A 36 -43.66 -20.55 16.76
C LEU A 36 -42.28 -20.28 17.34
N GLN A 37 -41.25 -20.77 16.65
CA GLN A 37 -39.85 -20.63 17.05
C GLN A 37 -39.09 -19.83 16.00
N VAL A 38 -38.31 -18.82 16.40
CA VAL A 38 -37.37 -18.12 15.52
C VAL A 38 -36.04 -18.88 15.52
N THR A 39 -35.66 -19.48 14.39
CA THR A 39 -34.46 -20.33 14.30
C THR A 39 -33.22 -19.62 13.75
N LYS A 40 -33.42 -18.50 13.03
CA LYS A 40 -32.39 -17.61 12.52
C LYS A 40 -32.93 -16.19 12.62
N PHE A 41 -32.14 -15.22 13.09
CA PHE A 41 -32.44 -13.80 13.00
C PHE A 41 -31.14 -13.03 12.74
N MET A 42 -31.14 -12.21 11.70
CA MET A 42 -29.97 -11.49 11.20
C MET A 42 -30.39 -10.12 10.66
N VAL A 43 -29.59 -9.09 10.94
CA VAL A 43 -29.73 -7.77 10.31
C VAL A 43 -28.38 -7.40 9.71
N THR A 44 -28.38 -7.00 8.44
CA THR A 44 -27.18 -6.56 7.71
C THR A 44 -27.37 -5.15 7.13
N GLY A 45 -26.29 -4.38 7.00
CA GLY A 45 -26.28 -3.00 6.51
C GLY A 45 -24.87 -2.41 6.57
N SER A 46 -24.68 -1.18 6.11
CA SER A 46 -23.36 -0.53 6.10
C SER A 46 -22.83 -0.23 7.52
N GLU A 47 -21.54 -0.42 7.76
CA GLU A 47 -20.84 0.00 8.99
C GLU A 47 -19.78 1.10 8.69
N PRO A 48 -19.89 2.32 9.29
CA PRO A 48 -20.92 2.76 10.24
C PRO A 48 -22.29 3.01 9.56
N THR A 49 -23.38 2.82 10.30
CA THR A 49 -24.75 3.01 9.80
C THR A 49 -25.18 4.48 9.94
N CYS A 50 -25.50 5.15 8.83
CA CYS A 50 -25.87 6.57 8.80
C CYS A 50 -27.34 6.83 8.48
N VAL A 51 -27.86 8.02 8.83
CA VAL A 51 -29.20 8.46 8.41
C VAL A 51 -29.36 8.38 6.88
N GLY A 52 -30.40 7.69 6.42
CA GLY A 52 -30.69 7.43 5.01
C GLY A 52 -30.16 6.09 4.48
N ASN A 53 -29.36 5.35 5.26
CA ASN A 53 -28.95 4.00 4.90
C ASN A 53 -30.11 3.00 4.99
N ARG A 54 -29.94 1.85 4.31
CA ARG A 54 -30.90 0.75 4.35
C ARG A 54 -30.26 -0.48 4.96
N ILE A 55 -31.02 -1.14 5.83
CA ILE A 55 -30.68 -2.42 6.42
C ILE A 55 -31.56 -3.52 5.85
N LYS A 56 -31.02 -4.74 5.78
CA LYS A 56 -31.71 -5.96 5.41
C LYS A 56 -31.96 -6.79 6.67
N VAL A 57 -33.20 -7.24 6.84
CA VAL A 57 -33.63 -8.06 7.99
C VAL A 57 -34.05 -9.43 7.48
N GLU A 58 -33.44 -10.47 8.03
CA GLU A 58 -33.69 -11.86 7.70
C GLU A 58 -33.99 -12.69 8.94
N PHE A 59 -35.04 -13.50 8.91
CA PHE A 59 -35.28 -14.48 9.96
C PHE A 59 -36.08 -15.69 9.48
N THR A 60 -35.98 -16.80 10.22
CA THR A 60 -36.72 -18.04 9.93
C THR A 60 -37.67 -18.36 11.07
N ILE A 61 -38.95 -18.60 10.77
CA ILE A 61 -39.97 -19.03 11.72
C ILE A 61 -40.34 -20.50 11.48
N LYS A 62 -40.32 -21.31 12.53
CA LYS A 62 -40.72 -22.71 12.54
C LYS A 62 -41.97 -22.96 13.38
N ASN A 63 -42.92 -23.73 12.85
CA ASN A 63 -44.06 -24.22 13.62
C ASN A 63 -43.65 -25.36 14.57
N ALA A 64 -43.58 -25.06 15.85
CA ALA A 64 -43.29 -26.00 16.94
C ALA A 64 -44.55 -26.67 17.53
N ALA A 65 -45.75 -26.31 17.08
CA ALA A 65 -46.99 -26.96 17.47
C ALA A 65 -47.12 -28.36 16.86
N ARG A 66 -48.02 -29.17 17.42
CA ARG A 66 -48.45 -30.46 16.84
C ARG A 66 -49.51 -30.31 15.75
N GLY A 67 -49.98 -29.09 15.47
CA GLY A 67 -51.05 -28.80 14.52
C GLY A 67 -50.72 -27.58 13.66
N THR A 68 -51.58 -27.31 12.68
CA THR A 68 -51.45 -26.16 11.77
C THR A 68 -51.74 -24.84 12.51
N ILE A 69 -50.93 -23.82 12.23
CA ILE A 69 -51.12 -22.45 12.71
C ILE A 69 -51.67 -21.60 11.57
N GLU A 70 -52.72 -20.81 11.84
CA GLU A 70 -53.28 -19.86 10.87
C GLU A 70 -52.90 -18.43 11.27
N PHE A 71 -52.40 -17.66 10.30
CA PHE A 71 -52.04 -16.26 10.48
C PHE A 71 -53.20 -15.33 10.12
N SER A 72 -53.23 -14.15 10.74
CA SER A 72 -54.17 -13.09 10.39
C SER A 72 -53.79 -12.44 9.06
N ASP A 73 -54.52 -11.41 8.66
CA ASP A 73 -54.20 -10.54 7.54
C ASP A 73 -52.85 -9.81 7.66
N GLN A 74 -52.25 -9.72 8.85
CA GLN A 74 -50.91 -9.16 9.02
C GLN A 74 -49.78 -10.19 8.86
N GLY A 75 -50.07 -11.49 8.95
CA GLY A 75 -49.07 -12.52 8.67
C GLY A 75 -47.86 -12.51 9.62
N ILE A 76 -46.67 -12.73 9.05
CA ILE A 76 -45.34 -12.65 9.67
C ILE A 76 -44.65 -11.39 9.14
N PHE A 77 -44.00 -10.60 10.00
CA PHE A 77 -43.37 -9.32 9.62
C PHE A 77 -42.18 -8.98 10.54
N ALA A 78 -41.35 -8.01 10.13
CA ALA A 78 -40.39 -7.37 11.01
C ALA A 78 -41.03 -6.15 11.66
N ALA A 79 -40.82 -5.97 12.97
CA ALA A 79 -41.24 -4.81 13.73
C ALA A 79 -40.03 -3.97 14.12
N TYR A 80 -40.24 -2.68 14.34
CA TYR A 80 -39.18 -1.77 14.79
C TYR A 80 -39.72 -0.71 15.73
N LYS A 81 -38.82 -0.09 16.47
CA LYS A 81 -39.03 1.13 17.24
C LYS A 81 -37.93 2.13 16.90
N ASP A 82 -38.34 3.30 16.42
CA ASP A 82 -37.42 4.36 16.03
C ASP A 82 -36.87 5.13 17.26
N PRO A 83 -35.83 5.97 17.11
CA PRO A 83 -35.24 6.74 18.21
C PRO A 83 -36.21 7.70 18.91
N SER A 84 -37.35 8.03 18.29
CA SER A 84 -38.41 8.83 18.92
C SER A 84 -39.34 8.01 19.84
N GLY A 85 -39.16 6.69 19.85
CA GLY A 85 -39.99 5.72 20.55
C GLY A 85 -41.25 5.30 19.80
N LYS A 86 -41.35 5.59 18.50
CA LYS A 86 -42.51 5.21 17.68
C LYS A 86 -42.30 3.81 17.10
N GLU A 87 -43.28 2.95 17.29
CA GLU A 87 -43.27 1.58 16.75
C GLU A 87 -43.87 1.50 15.34
N GLY A 88 -43.36 0.57 14.54
CA GLY A 88 -43.83 0.26 13.20
C GLY A 88 -43.55 -1.18 12.78
N SER A 89 -44.00 -1.55 11.57
CA SER A 89 -43.77 -2.88 10.97
C SER A 89 -43.59 -2.82 9.46
N PHE A 90 -42.91 -3.82 8.89
CA PHE A 90 -42.63 -3.93 7.46
C PHE A 90 -42.44 -5.40 7.01
N GLY A 91 -42.61 -5.64 5.70
CA GLY A 91 -42.22 -6.89 5.03
C GLY A 91 -43.20 -8.06 5.08
N ASN A 92 -44.47 -7.84 5.42
CA ASN A 92 -45.47 -8.89 5.71
C ASN A 92 -45.48 -10.08 4.72
N ILE A 93 -45.44 -11.31 5.24
CA ILE A 93 -45.59 -12.58 4.49
C ILE A 93 -46.63 -13.50 5.17
N LYS A 94 -47.09 -14.55 4.48
CA LYS A 94 -48.07 -15.53 5.00
C LYS A 94 -49.40 -14.90 5.49
N GLU A 95 -49.79 -13.74 4.96
CA GLU A 95 -51.04 -13.06 5.27
C GLU A 95 -52.27 -13.94 4.96
N SER A 96 -53.11 -14.19 5.96
CA SER A 96 -54.27 -15.09 5.88
C SER A 96 -53.94 -16.53 5.42
N GLN A 97 -52.67 -16.94 5.54
CA GLN A 97 -52.20 -18.28 5.21
C GLN A 97 -51.95 -19.11 6.47
N SER A 98 -51.50 -20.35 6.29
CA SER A 98 -51.19 -21.26 7.37
C SER A 98 -49.78 -21.86 7.25
N LEU A 99 -49.31 -22.40 8.37
CA LEU A 99 -48.03 -23.11 8.48
C LEU A 99 -48.26 -24.46 9.16
N SER A 100 -47.90 -25.55 8.48
CA SER A 100 -48.13 -26.92 8.95
C SER A 100 -47.19 -27.27 10.11
N ALA A 101 -47.54 -28.29 10.90
CA ALA A 101 -46.71 -28.72 12.03
C ALA A 101 -45.28 -29.11 11.57
N GLY A 102 -44.26 -28.50 12.16
CA GLY A 102 -42.85 -28.71 11.82
C GLY A 102 -42.32 -27.93 10.61
N GLU A 103 -43.20 -27.28 9.84
CA GLU A 103 -42.82 -26.46 8.67
C GLU A 103 -42.11 -25.18 9.11
N SER A 104 -41.17 -24.70 8.30
CA SER A 104 -40.44 -23.44 8.51
C SER A 104 -40.66 -22.50 7.33
N VAL A 105 -40.57 -21.20 7.57
CA VAL A 105 -40.67 -20.16 6.55
C VAL A 105 -39.62 -19.09 6.79
N ASP A 106 -38.94 -18.69 5.73
CA ASP A 106 -37.96 -17.61 5.75
C ASP A 106 -38.61 -16.27 5.43
N PHE A 107 -38.14 -15.24 6.10
CA PHE A 107 -38.54 -13.85 5.95
C PHE A 107 -37.33 -13.02 5.53
N GLU A 108 -37.55 -12.13 4.57
CA GLU A 108 -36.57 -11.12 4.16
C GLU A 108 -37.29 -9.80 3.86
N ALA A 109 -36.81 -8.69 4.44
CA ALA A 109 -37.27 -7.35 4.10
C ALA A 109 -36.19 -6.28 4.35
N ARG A 110 -36.36 -5.09 3.75
CA ARG A 110 -35.44 -3.95 3.94
C ARG A 110 -36.13 -2.77 4.63
N LEU A 111 -35.40 -2.06 5.48
CA LEU A 111 -35.83 -0.85 6.19
C LEU A 111 -34.86 0.30 5.92
N GLU A 112 -35.37 1.51 5.68
CA GLU A 112 -34.57 2.74 5.53
C GLU A 112 -34.57 3.51 6.86
N LEU A 113 -33.39 3.86 7.34
CA LEU A 113 -33.17 4.46 8.66
C LEU A 113 -33.19 5.98 8.57
N GLY A 114 -34.35 6.58 8.83
CA GLY A 114 -34.58 8.01 8.59
C GLY A 114 -34.26 8.95 9.77
N MET A 115 -33.71 8.45 10.87
CA MET A 115 -33.48 9.22 12.09
C MET A 115 -32.19 8.76 12.77
N GLU A 116 -31.40 9.73 13.22
CA GLU A 116 -30.20 9.52 14.04
C GLU A 116 -30.59 8.98 15.43
N GLY A 117 -29.78 8.07 15.96
CA GLY A 117 -29.97 7.42 17.24
C GLY A 117 -30.23 5.92 17.13
N GLU A 118 -30.53 5.29 18.27
CA GLU A 118 -30.69 3.84 18.39
C GLU A 118 -32.06 3.36 17.88
N TRP A 119 -32.06 2.39 16.97
CA TRP A 119 -33.24 1.68 16.48
C TRP A 119 -33.32 0.27 17.07
N GLU A 120 -34.48 -0.13 17.57
CA GLU A 120 -34.74 -1.52 18.01
C GLU A 120 -35.53 -2.25 16.92
N ILE A 121 -35.12 -3.46 16.52
CA ILE A 121 -35.74 -4.23 15.41
C ILE A 121 -35.92 -5.70 15.79
N TRP A 122 -37.09 -6.29 15.57
CA TRP A 122 -37.35 -7.69 15.95
C TRP A 122 -38.30 -8.44 15.00
N PRO A 123 -38.21 -9.78 14.92
CA PRO A 123 -39.20 -10.62 14.23
C PRO A 123 -40.56 -10.62 14.93
N SER A 124 -41.67 -10.58 14.19
CA SER A 124 -43.02 -10.66 14.76
C SER A 124 -44.03 -11.34 13.82
N PHE A 125 -45.18 -11.72 14.35
CA PHE A 125 -46.28 -12.35 13.62
C PHE A 125 -47.62 -12.14 14.31
N CYS A 126 -48.73 -12.18 13.57
CA CYS A 126 -50.09 -12.08 14.11
C CYS A 126 -50.92 -13.33 13.77
N LEU A 127 -51.56 -13.90 14.78
CA LEU A 127 -52.35 -15.12 14.64
C LEU A 127 -53.83 -14.81 14.38
N LYS A 128 -54.49 -15.68 13.62
CA LYS A 128 -55.93 -15.57 13.37
C LYS A 128 -56.72 -16.07 14.58
N GLU A 129 -57.54 -15.22 15.16
CA GLU A 129 -58.46 -15.63 16.22
C GLU A 129 -59.83 -16.05 15.67
N GLU A 130 -60.31 -17.23 16.05
CA GLU A 130 -61.67 -17.67 15.73
C GLU A 130 -62.68 -17.16 16.77
N SER A 131 -63.54 -16.23 16.36
CA SER A 131 -64.75 -15.88 17.10
C SER A 131 -65.95 -15.84 16.17
N ALA A 132 -66.90 -16.75 16.38
CA ALA A 132 -68.10 -16.89 15.55
C ALA A 132 -69.14 -15.76 15.75
N THR A 133 -68.92 -14.78 16.65
CA THR A 133 -69.95 -13.77 16.96
C THR A 133 -69.46 -12.33 17.20
N HIS A 134 -68.17 -12.04 17.29
CA HIS A 134 -67.61 -10.68 17.40
C HIS A 134 -66.20 -10.60 16.77
N TYR A 135 -65.87 -9.48 16.12
CA TYR A 135 -64.52 -9.18 15.64
C TYR A 135 -63.58 -9.02 16.86
N VAL A 136 -62.57 -9.88 16.95
CA VAL A 136 -61.48 -9.77 17.93
C VAL A 136 -60.22 -9.40 17.15
N PRO A 137 -59.51 -8.31 17.53
CA PRO A 137 -58.26 -7.95 16.87
C PRO A 137 -57.23 -9.08 17.06
N PRO A 138 -56.40 -9.36 16.05
CA PRO A 138 -55.42 -10.45 16.11
C PRO A 138 -54.37 -10.20 17.20
N THR A 139 -53.96 -11.27 17.88
CA THR A 139 -52.87 -11.24 18.86
C THR A 139 -51.54 -11.40 18.13
N CYS A 140 -50.60 -10.47 18.35
CA CYS A 140 -49.29 -10.46 17.71
C CYS A 140 -48.16 -10.76 18.71
N ALA A 141 -47.16 -11.51 18.29
CA ALA A 141 -46.02 -11.94 19.12
C ALA A 141 -44.80 -12.32 18.23
N PRO A 142 -43.58 -12.43 18.78
CA PRO A 142 -43.17 -11.88 20.07
C PRO A 142 -43.26 -10.33 20.07
N GLU A 143 -43.37 -9.77 21.27
CA GLU A 143 -43.03 -8.37 21.56
C GLU A 143 -41.49 -8.22 21.53
N ASN A 144 -40.91 -7.04 21.71
CA ASN A 144 -39.48 -6.72 21.45
C ASN A 144 -38.42 -7.43 22.36
N TRP A 145 -38.64 -8.67 22.80
CA TRP A 145 -37.74 -9.45 23.66
C TRP A 145 -36.58 -10.12 22.89
N LEU A 146 -36.67 -10.18 21.57
CA LEU A 146 -35.63 -10.66 20.66
C LEU A 146 -35.29 -9.55 19.65
N ASP A 147 -34.88 -8.39 20.16
CA ASP A 147 -34.54 -7.23 19.35
C ASP A 147 -33.05 -7.15 19.00
N CYS A 148 -32.79 -6.45 17.91
CA CYS A 148 -31.51 -6.05 17.40
C CYS A 148 -31.43 -4.53 17.49
N GLN A 149 -30.44 -4.03 18.21
CA GLN A 149 -30.17 -2.60 18.36
C GLN A 149 -29.20 -2.16 17.27
N VAL A 150 -29.56 -1.10 16.53
CA VAL A 150 -28.74 -0.51 15.47
C VAL A 150 -28.53 0.97 15.78
N ASP A 151 -27.29 1.37 16.03
CA ASP A 151 -26.91 2.77 16.25
C ASP A 151 -26.76 3.49 14.91
N VAL A 152 -27.47 4.61 14.73
CA VAL A 152 -27.47 5.40 13.49
C VAL A 152 -26.84 6.76 13.70
N GLU A 153 -25.76 7.05 12.97
CA GLU A 153 -25.01 8.30 13.04
C GLU A 153 -25.62 9.43 12.17
N GLY A 154 -25.49 10.68 12.64
CA GLY A 154 -25.86 11.88 11.90
C GLY A 154 -24.89 12.18 10.75
N GLN A 155 -25.41 12.71 9.64
CA GLN A 155 -24.61 13.03 8.44
C GLN A 155 -23.65 14.22 8.72
N GLU A 156 -22.33 14.03 8.66
CA GLU A 156 -21.34 15.09 8.93
C GLU A 156 -21.41 16.28 7.95
N ASP A 157 -21.15 17.50 8.48
CA ASP A 157 -21.17 18.78 7.77
C ASP A 157 -20.19 18.87 6.58
N ALA A 158 -20.59 19.57 5.51
CA ALA A 158 -19.80 19.76 4.30
C ALA A 158 -18.48 20.52 4.54
N THR A 159 -17.33 19.84 4.41
CA THR A 159 -16.00 20.47 4.50
C THR A 159 -15.41 20.74 3.13
N ILE A 160 -15.17 22.02 2.79
CA ILE A 160 -14.25 22.41 1.70
C ILE A 160 -12.83 22.42 2.28
N LYS A 161 -11.90 21.65 1.73
CA LYS A 161 -10.46 21.67 2.03
C LYS A 161 -9.71 22.44 0.95
N ILE A 162 -8.71 23.24 1.32
CA ILE A 162 -7.92 24.04 0.38
C ILE A 162 -6.43 23.80 0.61
N GLU A 163 -5.77 23.31 -0.43
CA GLU A 163 -4.33 23.14 -0.49
C GLU A 163 -3.70 24.28 -1.30
N THR A 164 -2.61 24.82 -0.78
CA THR A 164 -1.86 25.90 -1.43
C THR A 164 -0.41 25.49 -1.61
N SER A 165 0.08 25.56 -2.83
CA SER A 165 1.48 25.26 -3.17
C SER A 165 2.08 26.35 -4.05
N TRP A 166 3.41 26.43 -4.05
CA TRP A 166 4.15 27.35 -4.89
C TRP A 166 5.47 26.70 -5.31
N SER A 167 5.93 27.00 -6.53
CA SER A 167 7.14 26.42 -7.10
C SER A 167 7.95 27.47 -7.86
N HIS A 168 9.26 27.24 -7.97
CA HIS A 168 10.18 28.11 -8.70
C HIS A 168 10.79 27.34 -9.87
N THR A 169 10.70 27.88 -11.08
CA THR A 169 11.27 27.25 -12.27
C THR A 169 12.77 27.57 -12.37
N SER A 170 13.59 26.59 -11.97
CA SER A 170 15.03 26.46 -12.23
C SER A 170 16.05 27.31 -11.43
N TYR A 171 17.24 26.72 -11.36
CA TYR A 171 18.44 27.03 -10.59
C TYR A 171 19.10 28.37 -11.01
N TYR A 172 19.24 29.31 -10.06
CA TYR A 172 19.93 30.62 -10.15
C TYR A 172 19.39 31.68 -11.14
N LYS A 173 18.53 32.59 -10.66
CA LYS A 173 18.55 34.06 -10.91
C LYS A 173 17.39 34.77 -10.19
N ASP A 174 17.67 35.91 -9.55
CA ASP A 174 16.75 36.76 -8.77
C ASP A 174 15.59 37.42 -9.56
N GLU A 175 15.28 36.96 -10.78
CA GLU A 175 14.30 37.59 -11.68
C GLU A 175 13.23 36.64 -12.26
N SER A 176 13.21 35.36 -11.85
CA SER A 176 12.28 34.37 -12.41
C SER A 176 10.86 34.49 -11.82
N PRO A 177 9.81 34.18 -12.60
CA PRO A 177 8.44 34.14 -12.11
C PRO A 177 8.23 32.96 -11.15
N ILE A 178 7.33 33.15 -10.19
CA ILE A 178 6.88 32.12 -9.24
C ILE A 178 5.50 31.64 -9.67
N GLU A 179 5.32 30.34 -9.65
CA GLU A 179 4.02 29.69 -9.87
C GLU A 179 3.32 29.48 -8.52
N PHE A 180 2.07 29.90 -8.41
CA PHE A 180 1.18 29.71 -7.26
C PHE A 180 0.00 28.86 -7.67
N ILE A 181 -0.32 27.84 -6.86
CA ILE A 181 -1.39 26.89 -7.13
C ILE A 181 -2.32 26.84 -5.91
N VAL A 182 -3.61 27.01 -6.15
CA VAL A 182 -4.68 26.76 -5.18
C VAL A 182 -5.51 25.59 -5.70
N PHE A 183 -5.60 24.55 -4.88
CA PHE A 183 -6.47 23.41 -5.13
C PHE A 183 -7.51 23.33 -4.01
N ALA A 184 -8.77 23.09 -4.37
CA ALA A 184 -9.86 22.97 -3.41
C ALA A 184 -10.71 21.74 -3.70
N GLU A 185 -11.07 21.04 -2.62
CA GLU A 185 -11.97 19.89 -2.64
C GLU A 185 -13.07 20.10 -1.64
N GLY A 186 -14.26 19.60 -1.93
CA GLY A 186 -15.39 19.66 -1.01
C GLY A 186 -16.29 18.46 -1.25
N THR A 187 -17.11 18.14 -0.24
CA THR A 187 -18.18 17.14 -0.39
C THR A 187 -19.19 17.55 -1.47
N ASN A 188 -19.26 18.84 -1.80
CA ASN A 188 -19.98 19.37 -2.96
C ASN A 188 -18.99 19.83 -4.06
N PRO A 189 -19.41 19.83 -5.34
CA PRO A 189 -18.61 20.34 -6.43
C PRO A 189 -18.13 21.78 -6.18
N ILE A 190 -16.82 22.03 -6.32
CA ILE A 190 -16.24 23.37 -6.24
C ILE A 190 -16.61 24.16 -7.50
N GLU A 191 -17.22 25.32 -7.31
CA GLU A 191 -17.66 26.20 -8.38
C GLU A 191 -16.58 27.22 -8.74
N GLU A 192 -15.87 27.76 -7.75
CA GLU A 192 -14.89 28.83 -7.97
C GLU A 192 -13.68 28.70 -7.04
N THR A 193 -12.48 28.93 -7.58
CA THR A 193 -11.23 29.08 -6.82
C THR A 193 -10.51 30.38 -7.18
N ARG A 194 -9.84 30.98 -6.20
CA ARG A 194 -9.15 32.28 -6.35
C ARG A 194 -7.79 32.30 -5.66
N ILE A 195 -6.86 33.04 -6.26
CA ILE A 195 -5.52 33.32 -5.74
C ILE A 195 -5.42 34.80 -5.37
N TYR A 196 -5.03 35.09 -4.13
CA TYR A 196 -4.71 36.42 -3.66
C TYR A 196 -3.24 36.51 -3.25
N LEU A 197 -2.56 37.56 -3.68
CA LEU A 197 -1.20 37.92 -3.24
C LEU A 197 -1.24 39.27 -2.54
N ASN A 198 -0.80 39.35 -1.28
CA ASN A 198 -0.90 40.56 -0.44
C ASN A 198 -2.32 41.17 -0.37
N ASN A 199 -3.35 40.31 -0.40
CA ASN A 199 -4.78 40.65 -0.48
C ASN A 199 -5.28 41.17 -1.82
N ASP A 200 -4.43 41.29 -2.84
CA ASP A 200 -4.87 41.60 -4.20
C ASP A 200 -5.25 40.31 -4.93
N LEU A 201 -6.44 40.25 -5.53
CA LEU A 201 -6.85 39.15 -6.40
C LEU A 201 -5.98 39.17 -7.65
N VAL A 202 -5.19 38.12 -7.87
CA VAL A 202 -4.29 38.02 -9.02
C VAL A 202 -4.80 37.05 -10.07
N GLU A 203 -5.57 36.02 -9.68
CA GLU A 203 -6.18 35.06 -10.61
C GLU A 203 -7.43 34.39 -10.02
N SER A 204 -8.34 33.96 -10.89
CA SER A 204 -9.54 33.19 -10.55
C SER A 204 -9.82 32.13 -11.59
N SER A 205 -10.35 30.98 -11.18
CA SER A 205 -10.72 29.89 -12.08
C SER A 205 -12.05 29.28 -11.69
N ASP A 206 -12.82 28.87 -12.70
CA ASP A 206 -14.03 28.07 -12.50
C ASP A 206 -13.60 26.63 -12.19
N GLY A 207 -14.00 26.11 -11.02
CA GLY A 207 -13.67 24.75 -10.58
C GLY A 207 -12.54 24.64 -9.54
N GLN A 208 -12.05 23.42 -9.35
CA GLN A 208 -11.24 23.00 -8.20
C GLN A 208 -9.80 23.53 -8.18
N THR A 209 -9.25 24.01 -9.30
CA THR A 209 -7.84 24.43 -9.39
C THR A 209 -7.71 25.82 -10.01
N CYS A 210 -6.92 26.68 -9.36
CA CYS A 210 -6.48 27.96 -9.87
C CYS A 210 -4.95 28.00 -9.86
N ILE A 211 -4.33 28.43 -10.97
CA ILE A 211 -2.88 28.51 -11.15
C ILE A 211 -2.53 29.92 -11.62
N TYR A 212 -1.53 30.54 -11.01
CA TYR A 212 -1.05 31.87 -11.37
C TYR A 212 0.47 31.90 -11.42
N GLU A 213 1.04 32.41 -12.51
CA GLU A 213 2.47 32.68 -12.64
C GLU A 213 2.72 34.19 -12.65
N GLY A 214 3.56 34.68 -11.75
CA GLY A 214 3.88 36.10 -11.64
C GLY A 214 5.22 36.39 -10.97
N GLY A 215 5.71 37.62 -11.09
CA GLY A 215 6.97 38.05 -10.46
C GLY A 215 7.72 39.12 -11.27
N PRO A 216 8.93 39.50 -10.83
CA PRO A 216 9.63 38.98 -9.66
C PRO A 216 9.07 39.52 -8.34
N TYR A 217 8.99 38.64 -7.32
CA TYR A 217 8.55 38.98 -5.96
C TYR A 217 9.75 38.95 -5.00
N TYR A 218 9.78 39.86 -4.03
CA TYR A 218 10.88 39.99 -3.05
C TYR A 218 10.33 40.21 -1.64
N GLY A 219 11.04 39.71 -0.63
CA GLY A 219 10.63 39.84 0.77
C GLY A 219 9.43 38.96 1.13
N VAL A 220 8.61 39.42 2.09
CA VAL A 220 7.48 38.62 2.60
C VAL A 220 6.24 38.83 1.73
N LEU A 221 5.71 37.73 1.19
CA LEU A 221 4.50 37.68 0.37
C LEU A 221 3.40 36.90 1.13
N ASN A 222 2.20 37.48 1.28
CA ASN A 222 1.04 36.76 1.80
C ASN A 222 0.30 36.10 0.63
N PHE A 223 0.34 34.77 0.55
CA PHE A 223 -0.38 33.99 -0.45
C PHE A 223 -1.65 33.41 0.18
N LYS A 224 -2.81 33.73 -0.38
CA LYS A 224 -4.11 33.25 0.09
C LYS A 224 -4.89 32.57 -1.02
N GLY A 225 -5.29 31.33 -0.79
CA GLY A 225 -6.27 30.59 -1.58
C GLY A 225 -7.68 30.75 -1.02
N TRP A 226 -8.67 30.81 -1.89
CA TRP A 226 -10.09 30.91 -1.56
C TRP A 226 -10.87 29.98 -2.48
N ALA A 227 -11.91 29.32 -1.98
CA ALA A 227 -12.76 28.45 -2.78
C ALA A 227 -14.22 28.51 -2.33
N MET A 228 -15.13 28.28 -3.28
CA MET A 228 -16.57 28.19 -3.05
C MET A 228 -17.15 26.98 -3.77
N ASP A 229 -18.03 26.24 -3.09
CA ASP A 229 -18.77 25.13 -3.68
C ASP A 229 -20.08 25.57 -4.34
N SER A 230 -20.69 24.66 -5.09
CA SER A 230 -21.96 24.84 -5.81
C SER A 230 -23.18 25.10 -4.90
N LEU A 231 -23.03 24.96 -3.58
CA LEU A 231 -24.06 25.33 -2.60
C LEU A 231 -23.77 26.68 -1.93
N GLY A 232 -22.68 27.35 -2.32
CA GLY A 232 -22.26 28.65 -1.80
C GLY A 232 -21.47 28.59 -0.50
N ASN A 233 -21.01 27.41 -0.07
CA ASN A 233 -20.10 27.29 1.07
C ASN A 233 -18.71 27.77 0.65
N VAL A 234 -17.98 28.41 1.57
CA VAL A 234 -16.68 29.05 1.27
C VAL A 234 -15.63 28.62 2.28
N ASN A 235 -14.40 28.38 1.82
CA ASN A 235 -13.24 28.27 2.70
C ASN A 235 -12.04 29.09 2.18
N THR A 236 -11.04 29.31 3.03
CA THR A 236 -9.78 30.00 2.68
C THR A 236 -8.57 29.36 3.33
N SER A 237 -7.42 29.42 2.67
CA SER A 237 -6.12 29.03 3.20
C SER A 237 -5.13 30.17 2.98
N GLU A 238 -4.31 30.52 3.97
CA GLU A 238 -3.34 31.62 3.89
C GLU A 238 -1.96 31.17 4.37
N LYS A 239 -0.93 31.53 3.60
CA LYS A 239 0.48 31.18 3.85
C LYS A 239 1.37 32.39 3.64
N LYS A 240 2.32 32.59 4.55
CA LYS A 240 3.38 33.59 4.40
C LYS A 240 4.59 32.95 3.73
N ILE A 241 5.06 33.56 2.64
CA ILE A 241 6.23 33.11 1.89
C ILE A 241 7.32 34.15 2.08
N THR A 242 8.51 33.72 2.48
CA THR A 242 9.69 34.60 2.60
C THR A 242 10.57 34.36 1.39
N LEU A 243 10.66 35.36 0.51
CA LEU A 243 11.48 35.35 -0.69
C LEU A 243 12.77 36.13 -0.46
N PRO A 244 13.85 35.83 -1.20
CA PRO A 244 15.10 36.57 -1.12
C PRO A 244 14.85 38.08 -1.18
N LEU A 245 15.51 38.81 -0.30
CA LEU A 245 15.51 40.26 -0.40
C LEU A 245 16.23 40.63 -1.68
N LYS A 246 15.63 41.50 -2.49
CA LYS A 246 16.28 42.06 -3.67
C LYS A 246 17.66 42.56 -3.25
N GLN A 247 18.73 42.02 -3.82
CA GLN A 247 20.06 42.61 -3.67
C GLN A 247 19.97 44.02 -4.26
N LEU A 248 19.89 45.02 -3.38
CA LEU A 248 20.05 46.40 -3.79
C LEU A 248 21.52 46.53 -4.21
N GLU A 249 21.76 46.69 -5.52
CA GLU A 249 23.03 47.20 -6.00
C GLU A 249 23.34 48.46 -5.20
N VAL A 250 24.35 48.38 -4.33
CA VAL A 250 24.78 49.50 -3.49
C VAL A 250 25.32 50.56 -4.43
N PRO A 251 24.66 51.71 -4.60
CA PRO A 251 25.30 52.83 -5.26
C PRO A 251 26.34 53.34 -4.26
N GLU A 252 27.59 53.46 -4.71
CA GLU A 252 28.60 54.24 -3.99
C GLU A 252 28.01 55.61 -3.67
N THR A 253 27.63 55.86 -2.42
CA THR A 253 27.65 57.16 -1.72
C THR A 253 27.01 57.03 -0.34
N THR A 254 27.85 57.19 0.70
CA THR A 254 27.45 57.51 2.08
C THR A 254 26.51 58.73 2.13
N PRO A 255 25.45 58.71 2.96
CA PRO A 255 25.48 59.63 4.10
C PRO A 255 24.78 59.13 5.39
N GLU A 256 25.27 59.68 6.50
CA GLU A 256 24.83 59.58 7.90
C GLU A 256 23.32 59.72 8.13
N ILE A 257 22.72 58.86 8.96
CA ILE A 257 21.58 59.20 9.84
C ILE A 257 21.70 58.46 11.18
N GLY A 258 21.49 59.20 12.27
CA GLY A 258 21.62 58.81 13.68
C GLY A 258 20.51 57.90 14.26
N PRO A 259 20.48 57.75 15.59
CA PRO A 259 20.11 56.49 16.23
C PRO A 259 18.63 56.38 16.61
N ILE A 260 18.14 55.14 16.63
CA ILE A 260 16.88 54.72 17.28
C ILE A 260 17.27 53.71 18.37
N PRO A 261 16.69 53.76 19.58
CA PRO A 261 17.30 53.16 20.77
C PRO A 261 16.91 51.68 20.94
N GLU A 262 17.92 50.83 21.12
CA GLU A 262 17.78 49.45 21.58
C GLU A 262 18.05 49.33 23.08
N ALA A 263 17.39 48.34 23.66
CA ALA A 263 17.53 47.96 25.06
C ALA A 263 18.96 47.53 25.35
N VAL A 264 19.53 48.09 26.42
CA VAL A 264 20.87 47.76 26.92
C VAL A 264 20.82 46.40 27.61
N PHE A 265 21.20 45.35 26.89
CA PHE A 265 21.93 44.24 27.50
C PHE A 265 23.39 44.71 27.62
N ASP A 266 23.93 44.63 28.83
CA ASP A 266 25.32 44.97 29.10
C ASP A 266 26.18 43.83 28.55
N VAL A 267 26.47 43.88 27.25
CA VAL A 267 27.39 42.96 26.58
C VAL A 267 28.79 43.45 26.88
N ALA A 268 29.27 43.09 28.06
CA ALA A 268 30.64 43.40 28.45
C ALA A 268 31.60 42.50 27.65
N ASP A 269 32.60 43.14 27.07
CA ASP A 269 33.79 42.57 26.46
C ASP A 269 34.94 43.24 27.26
N PHE A 270 35.57 42.48 28.17
CA PHE A 270 36.46 43.05 29.17
C PHE A 270 37.87 43.32 28.67
N ASP A 271 38.34 42.55 27.70
CA ASP A 271 39.68 42.65 27.13
C ASP A 271 39.68 43.32 25.74
N MET A 272 38.48 43.64 25.21
CA MET A 272 38.22 44.45 24.02
C MET A 272 38.79 43.83 22.75
N ASP A 273 38.72 42.51 22.63
CA ASP A 273 39.14 41.78 21.44
C ASP A 273 38.02 41.61 20.40
N GLY A 274 36.78 41.98 20.76
CA GLY A 274 35.60 41.94 19.89
C GLY A 274 34.68 40.75 20.13
N VAL A 275 34.99 39.85 21.07
CA VAL A 275 34.12 38.77 21.55
C VAL A 275 33.60 39.11 22.94
N ILE A 276 32.34 38.79 23.21
CA ILE A 276 31.70 39.17 24.47
C ILE A 276 32.09 38.15 25.55
N ASN A 277 32.22 38.58 26.81
CA ASN A 277 32.65 37.72 27.92
C ASN A 277 31.81 36.43 28.11
N ALA A 278 30.58 36.36 27.56
CA ALA A 278 29.73 35.18 27.64
C ALA A 278 30.11 34.08 26.62
N ASP A 279 30.76 34.49 25.52
CA ASP A 279 31.16 33.65 24.39
C ASP A 279 32.71 33.60 24.24
N ASP A 280 33.44 34.18 25.20
CA ASP A 280 34.89 34.33 25.20
C ASP A 280 35.57 33.32 26.15
N ASP A 281 36.26 32.35 25.55
CA ASP A 281 37.04 31.32 26.24
C ASP A 281 38.41 31.85 26.71
N CYS A 282 38.86 33.00 26.21
CA CYS A 282 40.17 33.60 26.43
C CYS A 282 40.06 35.06 26.95
N PRO A 283 39.59 35.28 28.19
CA PRO A 283 39.12 36.58 28.72
C PRO A 283 40.20 37.63 29.05
N ASP A 284 41.46 37.36 28.69
CA ASP A 284 42.62 38.23 28.94
C ASP A 284 43.43 38.45 27.63
N THR A 285 42.78 38.31 26.48
CA THR A 285 43.38 38.53 25.17
C THR A 285 43.86 39.99 25.03
N PRO A 286 45.03 40.26 24.43
CA PRO A 286 45.48 41.64 24.24
C PRO A 286 44.50 42.45 23.37
N GLU A 287 44.07 43.61 23.88
CA GLU A 287 43.22 44.58 23.17
C GLU A 287 43.65 44.77 21.69
N GLY A 288 42.71 44.50 20.77
CA GLY A 288 42.92 44.61 19.32
C GLY A 288 43.67 43.44 18.67
N ALA A 289 43.88 42.32 19.37
CA ALA A 289 44.32 41.08 18.76
C ALA A 289 43.24 40.52 17.82
N ALA A 290 43.66 39.83 16.76
CA ALA A 290 42.74 39.09 15.91
C ALA A 290 42.47 37.72 16.55
N VAL A 291 41.20 37.47 16.89
CA VAL A 291 40.72 36.27 17.59
C VAL A 291 39.71 35.51 16.75
N TYR A 292 39.56 34.23 17.05
CA TYR A 292 38.49 33.39 16.51
C TYR A 292 37.15 33.70 17.21
N ASP A 293 36.08 33.07 16.74
CA ASP A 293 34.71 33.32 17.23
C ASP A 293 34.52 33.02 18.73
N ASN A 294 35.46 32.32 19.36
CA ASN A 294 35.47 32.00 20.79
C ASN A 294 36.43 32.89 21.63
N GLY A 295 36.92 34.00 21.08
CA GLY A 295 37.81 34.96 21.79
C GLY A 295 39.28 34.54 21.89
N CYS A 296 39.62 33.29 21.53
CA CYS A 296 41.00 32.83 21.55
C CYS A 296 41.76 33.20 20.27
N ARG A 297 43.07 33.49 20.39
CA ARG A 297 43.97 33.78 19.27
C ARG A 297 44.51 32.52 18.62
N CYS A 298 44.60 31.42 19.36
CA CYS A 298 45.05 30.14 18.87
C CYS A 298 43.83 29.24 18.62
N LYS A 299 43.83 28.51 17.50
CA LYS A 299 42.85 27.47 17.21
C LYS A 299 43.56 26.20 16.82
N ASP A 300 43.28 25.16 17.59
CA ASP A 300 43.67 23.79 17.34
C ASP A 300 42.49 23.06 16.69
N THR A 301 42.73 22.31 15.61
CA THR A 301 41.65 21.57 14.93
C THR A 301 41.35 20.22 15.56
N ASP A 302 42.26 19.75 16.40
CA ASP A 302 42.08 18.55 17.20
C ASP A 302 42.55 18.84 18.64
N SER A 303 42.48 17.83 19.49
CA SER A 303 43.01 17.88 20.85
C SER A 303 43.60 16.52 21.22
N SER A 304 44.03 15.77 20.20
CA SER A 304 44.40 14.37 20.31
C SER A 304 45.44 13.99 19.28
N TYR A 305 46.53 13.42 19.80
CA TYR A 305 47.66 12.87 19.06
C TYR A 305 47.31 11.68 18.14
N TYR A 306 46.07 11.20 18.21
CA TYR A 306 45.53 10.10 17.40
C TYR A 306 44.68 10.61 16.21
N ILE A 307 44.45 11.92 16.12
CA ILE A 307 43.73 12.60 15.05
C ILE A 307 44.72 13.55 14.37
N PRO A 308 44.83 13.57 13.04
CA PRO A 308 45.71 14.52 12.39
C PRO A 308 45.05 15.90 12.40
N GLY A 309 45.81 16.94 12.75
CA GLY A 309 45.33 18.29 12.51
C GLY A 309 46.41 19.34 12.48
N THR A 310 46.00 20.54 12.89
CA THR A 310 46.69 21.80 12.66
C THR A 310 46.34 22.77 13.78
N ALA A 311 47.36 23.47 14.28
CA ALA A 311 47.16 24.59 15.19
C ALA A 311 47.57 25.90 14.51
N THR A 312 46.77 26.95 14.64
CA THR A 312 47.00 28.22 13.94
C THR A 312 46.90 29.40 14.89
N ILE A 313 47.69 30.45 14.64
CA ILE A 313 47.64 31.69 15.42
C ILE A 313 47.07 32.83 14.59
N ALA A 314 45.99 33.43 15.09
CA ALA A 314 45.12 34.41 14.47
C ALA A 314 44.35 33.89 13.22
N PRO A 315 43.10 34.38 13.02
CA PRO A 315 42.31 34.06 11.83
C PRO A 315 43.05 34.41 10.53
N GLY A 316 43.10 33.44 9.61
CA GLY A 316 43.71 33.61 8.28
C GLY A 316 45.21 33.35 8.19
N SER A 317 45.83 32.83 9.26
CA SER A 317 47.17 32.23 9.17
C SER A 317 47.15 30.94 8.32
N ASP A 318 48.29 30.61 7.69
CA ASP A 318 48.41 29.44 6.82
C ASP A 318 48.53 28.16 7.67
N PRO A 319 47.52 27.27 7.68
CA PRO A 319 47.51 26.07 8.52
C PRO A 319 48.55 25.02 8.10
N SER A 320 49.11 25.11 6.90
CA SER A 320 50.12 24.14 6.42
C SER A 320 51.50 24.28 7.08
N LEU A 321 51.72 25.36 7.84
CA LEU A 321 53.00 25.64 8.50
C LEU A 321 53.07 25.08 9.93
N SER A 322 51.96 24.56 10.45
CA SER A 322 51.77 24.08 11.81
C SER A 322 50.77 22.94 11.84
N SER A 323 50.93 22.03 10.87
CA SER A 323 50.24 20.75 10.81
C SER A 323 51.06 19.67 11.50
N ASP A 324 50.39 18.75 12.16
CA ASP A 324 51.05 17.61 12.78
C ASP A 324 51.73 16.76 11.73
N TYR A 325 52.89 16.21 12.09
CA TYR A 325 53.63 15.36 11.16
C TYR A 325 54.50 14.35 11.88
N CYS A 326 54.71 13.22 11.21
CA CYS A 326 55.63 12.19 11.67
C CYS A 326 57.07 12.58 11.32
N LYS A 327 57.88 12.75 12.35
CA LYS A 327 59.31 13.02 12.22
C LYS A 327 60.08 11.75 11.85
N ASP A 328 59.65 10.61 12.39
CA ASP A 328 60.05 9.25 12.05
C ASP A 328 58.92 8.28 12.43
N ASP A 329 59.07 6.99 12.10
CA ASP A 329 58.13 5.88 12.31
C ASP A 329 57.76 5.61 13.80
N GLY A 330 58.11 6.51 14.72
CA GLY A 330 57.73 6.39 16.13
C GLY A 330 57.66 7.72 16.86
N THR A 331 57.74 8.85 16.15
CA THR A 331 57.73 10.18 16.77
C THR A 331 56.80 11.12 16.01
N LEU A 332 55.70 11.49 16.65
CA LEU A 332 54.79 12.55 16.22
C LEU A 332 55.32 13.90 16.69
N VAL A 333 55.30 14.89 15.80
CA VAL A 333 55.47 16.30 16.15
C VAL A 333 54.09 16.92 16.11
N GLU A 334 53.60 17.27 17.29
CA GLU A 334 52.27 17.83 17.51
C GLU A 334 52.38 19.35 17.63
N TYR A 335 51.58 20.07 16.84
CA TYR A 335 51.33 21.50 16.98
C TYR A 335 49.99 21.70 17.69
N PHE A 336 50.02 22.34 18.85
CA PHE A 336 48.81 22.53 19.65
C PHE A 336 48.72 23.93 20.24
N CYS A 337 47.54 24.29 20.73
CA CYS A 337 47.34 25.51 21.50
C CYS A 337 47.56 25.25 22.99
N ASN A 338 48.56 25.89 23.59
CA ASN A 338 48.84 25.73 25.02
C ASN A 338 47.90 26.55 25.91
N GLU A 339 47.98 26.35 27.23
CA GLU A 339 47.13 27.01 28.24
C GLU A 339 47.23 28.56 28.25
N ASN A 340 48.21 29.15 27.57
CA ASN A 340 48.34 30.61 27.45
C ASN A 340 47.86 31.15 26.10
N ASP A 341 47.07 30.36 25.36
CA ASP A 341 46.55 30.72 24.03
C ASP A 341 47.68 31.01 23.02
N GLN A 342 48.73 30.20 23.08
CA GLN A 342 49.89 30.29 22.19
C GLN A 342 50.10 28.97 21.45
N LEU A 343 50.48 29.09 20.18
CA LEU A 343 50.96 27.97 19.39
C LEU A 343 52.24 27.42 20.03
N ASP A 344 52.22 26.13 20.38
CA ASP A 344 53.33 25.40 20.96
C ASP A 344 53.57 24.11 20.18
N VAL A 345 54.70 23.45 20.44
CA VAL A 345 55.08 22.20 19.77
C VAL A 345 55.67 21.19 20.74
N ILE A 346 55.22 19.95 20.65
CA ILE A 346 55.72 18.84 21.47
C ILE A 346 56.07 17.63 20.60
N GLU A 347 57.13 16.90 20.98
CA GLU A 347 57.46 15.61 20.36
C GLU A 347 56.89 14.47 21.22
N ILE A 348 56.07 13.63 20.60
CA ILE A 348 55.33 12.53 21.22
C ILE A 348 55.83 11.22 20.64
N TYR A 349 56.10 10.25 21.50
CA TYR A 349 56.48 8.91 21.05
C TYR A 349 55.21 8.12 20.73
N CYS A 350 55.11 7.56 19.52
CA CYS A 350 54.02 6.70 19.13
C CYS A 350 54.40 5.23 19.39
N PRO A 351 53.70 4.51 20.29
CA PRO A 351 54.10 3.15 20.69
C PRO A 351 54.08 2.10 19.58
N ASN A 352 53.22 2.26 18.57
CA ASN A 352 53.12 1.34 17.44
C ASN A 352 53.86 1.90 16.21
N ASP A 353 53.37 3.02 15.67
CA ASP A 353 53.94 3.71 14.51
C ASP A 353 53.38 5.15 14.44
N CYS A 354 53.99 6.01 13.62
CA CYS A 354 53.44 7.32 13.26
C CYS A 354 53.20 7.38 11.75
N PHE A 355 51.97 7.69 11.35
CA PHE A 355 51.61 7.83 9.94
C PHE A 355 50.82 9.10 9.69
N GLU A 356 51.12 9.85 8.62
CA GLU A 356 50.37 11.06 8.20
C GLU A 356 50.05 12.09 9.30
N GLY A 357 50.92 12.23 10.31
CA GLY A 357 50.74 13.22 11.38
C GLY A 357 49.84 12.78 12.52
N LEU A 358 49.71 11.47 12.76
CA LEU A 358 49.07 10.93 13.96
C LEU A 358 49.81 9.69 14.47
N CYS A 359 49.64 9.36 15.74
CA CYS A 359 50.06 8.09 16.30
C CYS A 359 49.08 6.97 15.94
N ILE A 360 49.61 5.85 15.43
CA ILE A 360 48.79 4.67 15.12
C ILE A 360 48.44 3.93 16.41
N CYS A 361 47.14 3.70 16.59
CA CYS A 361 46.61 2.80 17.59
C CYS A 361 46.25 1.49 16.89
N ASP A 362 47.04 0.43 17.15
CA ASP A 362 46.74 -0.91 16.65
C ASP A 362 46.02 -1.70 17.75
N ASP A 363 44.89 -2.27 17.36
CA ASP A 363 44.17 -3.27 18.15
C ASP A 363 44.41 -4.65 17.55
N SER A 364 44.68 -5.66 18.37
CA SER A 364 45.12 -6.98 17.89
C SER A 364 43.99 -7.86 17.35
N ASP A 365 42.74 -7.51 17.61
CA ASP A 365 41.55 -8.22 17.18
C ASP A 365 40.58 -7.39 16.32
N GLY A 366 40.68 -6.05 16.32
CA GLY A 366 39.99 -5.15 15.41
C GLY A 366 40.87 -4.64 14.24
N THR A 367 40.27 -4.33 13.09
CA THR A 367 40.95 -3.59 12.00
C THR A 367 40.58 -2.11 12.00
N TYR A 368 41.56 -1.20 11.94
CA TYR A 368 41.34 0.23 11.77
C TYR A 368 40.99 0.59 10.30
N TYR A 369 39.78 1.09 10.05
CA TYR A 369 39.40 1.70 8.75
C TYR A 369 38.73 3.05 8.96
N TYR A 370 39.20 4.06 8.23
CA TYR A 370 38.77 5.47 8.28
C TYR A 370 37.27 5.75 8.02
N ASN A 371 36.42 4.74 7.77
CA ASN A 371 34.98 4.92 7.51
C ASN A 371 34.11 3.68 7.91
N GLY A 372 34.53 2.87 8.89
CA GLY A 372 33.77 1.68 9.36
C GLY A 372 33.57 1.64 10.88
N PRO A 373 32.72 0.73 11.42
CA PRO A 373 32.55 0.58 12.86
C PRO A 373 33.90 0.29 13.53
N GLN A 374 34.19 1.05 14.58
CA GLN A 374 35.48 1.15 15.27
C GLN A 374 35.97 -0.24 15.70
N GLY A 375 37.25 -0.54 15.49
CA GLY A 375 37.86 -1.87 15.59
C GLY A 375 37.66 -2.54 16.95
N LYS A 376 36.55 -3.26 17.10
CA LYS A 376 36.17 -4.05 18.28
C LYS A 376 35.81 -5.45 17.78
N ASP A 377 36.36 -6.48 18.40
CA ASP A 377 35.97 -7.86 18.14
C ASP A 377 35.81 -8.61 19.45
N TYR A 378 34.61 -8.51 20.03
CA TYR A 378 34.29 -9.11 21.32
C TYR A 378 34.44 -10.65 21.34
N PHE A 379 34.60 -11.31 20.19
CA PHE A 379 34.74 -12.77 20.07
C PHE A 379 36.18 -13.24 19.93
N LYS A 380 37.11 -12.29 19.85
CA LYS A 380 38.54 -12.54 19.88
C LYS A 380 39.11 -11.83 21.10
N MET A 381 40.26 -12.29 21.57
CA MET A 381 40.93 -11.62 22.68
C MET A 381 41.86 -10.59 22.09
N GLY A 382 41.53 -9.33 22.30
CA GLY A 382 42.26 -8.16 21.88
C GLY A 382 43.31 -7.71 22.88
N SER A 383 44.17 -6.85 22.35
CA SER A 383 45.22 -6.21 23.09
C SER A 383 45.72 -5.00 22.32
N LEU A 384 45.93 -3.92 23.06
CA LEU A 384 46.48 -2.68 22.53
C LEU A 384 47.58 -2.15 23.44
N ILE A 385 48.49 -1.38 22.87
CA ILE A 385 49.63 -0.78 23.57
C ILE A 385 49.34 0.71 23.78
N THR A 386 49.39 1.17 25.04
CA THR A 386 49.19 2.57 25.41
C THR A 386 50.27 3.07 26.39
N GLU A 387 50.36 4.39 26.58
CA GLU A 387 51.32 5.03 27.49
C GLU A 387 50.63 5.43 28.81
N VAL A 388 51.39 5.39 29.93
CA VAL A 388 50.95 6.00 31.20
C VAL A 388 51.85 7.19 31.52
N PRO A 389 51.31 8.41 31.68
CA PRO A 389 52.09 9.55 32.15
C PRO A 389 52.62 9.27 33.55
N LYS A 390 53.95 9.20 33.71
CA LYS A 390 54.55 9.21 35.04
C LYS A 390 54.66 10.66 35.49
N ASP A 391 53.90 10.98 36.52
CA ASP A 391 53.89 12.26 37.19
C ASP A 391 55.33 12.76 37.46
N VAL A 392 55.55 14.03 37.12
CA VAL A 392 56.71 14.90 37.39
C VAL A 392 57.94 14.78 36.45
N SER A 393 58.05 15.80 35.60
CA SER A 393 59.23 16.38 34.93
C SER A 393 60.59 16.21 35.65
N PRO A 394 61.73 16.22 34.93
CA PRO A 394 61.91 16.91 33.65
C PRO A 394 62.21 16.01 32.45
N LYS A 395 62.00 14.69 32.57
CA LYS A 395 62.01 13.75 31.44
C LYS A 395 61.12 12.56 31.79
N PRO A 396 59.92 12.44 31.21
CA PRO A 396 59.11 11.25 31.41
C PRO A 396 59.87 10.06 30.81
N SER A 397 60.30 9.14 31.67
CA SER A 397 60.66 7.81 31.22
C SER A 397 59.35 7.11 30.89
N LEU A 398 58.97 7.14 29.62
CA LEU A 398 57.80 6.47 29.06
C LEU A 398 57.92 4.95 29.24
N TYR A 399 56.87 4.32 29.71
CA TYR A 399 56.74 2.86 29.81
C TYR A 399 55.48 2.47 29.06
N SER A 400 55.59 1.52 28.13
CA SER A 400 54.45 0.97 27.39
C SER A 400 53.65 0.01 28.28
N LEU A 401 52.34 0.24 28.38
CA LEU A 401 51.39 -0.63 29.05
C LEU A 401 50.59 -1.37 27.97
N THR A 402 50.57 -2.69 28.04
CA THR A 402 49.67 -3.51 27.22
C THR A 402 48.36 -3.69 27.98
N LEU A 403 47.26 -3.23 27.38
CA LEU A 403 45.91 -3.52 27.84
C LEU A 403 45.40 -4.71 27.04
N THR A 404 44.72 -5.64 27.72
CA THR A 404 44.24 -6.88 27.12
C THR A 404 42.81 -7.12 27.57
N ASP A 405 41.98 -7.62 26.67
CA ASP A 405 40.59 -7.90 27.00
C ASP A 405 40.47 -8.92 28.10
N THR A 406 39.51 -8.70 28.99
CA THR A 406 39.42 -9.46 30.22
C THR A 406 37.97 -9.62 30.66
N CYS A 407 37.59 -10.84 30.97
CA CYS A 407 36.31 -11.10 31.62
C CYS A 407 36.29 -10.54 33.05
N LEU A 408 35.51 -9.50 33.28
CA LEU A 408 35.25 -8.96 34.63
C LEU A 408 34.42 -9.93 35.47
N SER A 409 33.57 -10.72 34.80
CA SER A 409 32.75 -11.76 35.40
C SER A 409 32.40 -12.82 34.34
N PRO A 410 31.72 -13.93 34.71
CA PRO A 410 31.26 -14.92 33.73
C PRO A 410 30.35 -14.39 32.62
N SER A 411 29.81 -13.17 32.72
CA SER A 411 28.88 -12.59 31.73
C SER A 411 29.27 -11.18 31.27
N PHE A 412 30.40 -10.63 31.72
CA PHE A 412 30.82 -9.28 31.37
C PHE A 412 32.28 -9.27 30.91
N LEU A 413 32.50 -8.78 29.70
CA LEU A 413 33.80 -8.55 29.07
C LEU A 413 34.18 -7.08 29.25
N MET A 414 35.43 -6.82 29.65
CA MET A 414 36.06 -5.52 29.46
C MET A 414 36.82 -5.60 28.15
N GLU A 415 36.38 -4.82 27.17
CA GLU A 415 36.99 -4.65 25.86
C GLU A 415 37.88 -3.41 25.87
N TYR A 416 39.14 -3.54 25.47
CA TYR A 416 40.05 -2.44 25.21
C TYR A 416 40.24 -2.29 23.71
N TYR A 417 39.85 -1.16 23.17
CA TYR A 417 39.87 -0.93 21.74
C TYR A 417 40.40 0.46 21.37
N CYS A 418 40.79 0.61 20.10
CA CYS A 418 41.23 1.88 19.54
C CYS A 418 40.04 2.68 18.99
N ALA A 419 39.67 3.77 19.67
CA ALA A 419 38.70 4.75 19.18
C ALA A 419 39.38 5.89 18.40
N LEU A 420 38.59 6.78 17.80
CA LEU A 420 39.10 7.94 17.05
C LEU A 420 40.01 8.85 17.89
N GLU A 421 39.72 9.02 19.18
CA GLU A 421 40.51 9.86 20.09
C GLU A 421 41.66 9.09 20.77
N GLY A 422 41.84 7.80 20.46
CA GLY A 422 42.89 6.93 21.00
C GLY A 422 42.38 5.69 21.74
N PRO A 423 43.27 5.01 22.49
CA PRO A 423 42.93 3.83 23.29
C PRO A 423 41.84 4.11 24.32
N THR A 424 40.78 3.31 24.30
CA THR A 424 39.69 3.40 25.27
C THR A 424 39.22 2.00 25.68
N ASN A 425 38.18 1.91 26.50
CA ASN A 425 37.57 0.66 26.88
C ASN A 425 36.06 0.79 27.07
N GLU A 426 35.37 -0.35 26.98
CA GLU A 426 33.97 -0.47 27.37
C GLU A 426 33.70 -1.81 28.07
N THR A 427 32.56 -1.87 28.77
CA THR A 427 32.09 -3.11 29.38
C THR A 427 30.92 -3.67 28.57
N VAL A 428 31.11 -4.86 28.00
CA VAL A 428 30.14 -5.57 27.16
C VAL A 428 29.51 -6.72 27.94
N MET A 429 28.19 -6.90 27.78
CA MET A 429 27.47 -8.04 28.33
C MET A 429 27.52 -9.21 27.35
N CYS A 430 28.28 -10.26 27.67
CA CYS A 430 28.31 -11.49 26.86
C CYS A 430 27.10 -12.36 27.23
N GLU A 431 26.10 -12.39 26.36
CA GLU A 431 24.84 -13.12 26.57
C GLU A 431 25.05 -14.61 26.90
N PHE A 432 26.04 -15.24 26.24
CA PHE A 432 26.37 -16.66 26.42
C PHE A 432 27.61 -16.90 27.29
N GLY A 433 28.08 -15.83 27.94
CA GLY A 433 29.17 -15.84 28.89
C GLY A 433 30.53 -15.45 28.28
N CYS A 434 31.45 -15.09 29.17
CA CYS A 434 32.79 -14.64 28.85
C CYS A 434 33.82 -15.70 29.28
N VAL A 435 34.80 -15.98 28.41
CA VAL A 435 35.92 -16.90 28.69
C VAL A 435 37.21 -16.33 28.09
N ASP A 436 38.31 -16.37 28.85
CA ASP A 436 39.65 -15.98 28.39
C ASP A 436 39.73 -14.63 27.65
N GLY A 437 39.01 -13.62 28.15
CA GLY A 437 39.05 -12.27 27.60
C GLY A 437 38.26 -12.09 26.30
N ARG A 438 37.28 -12.96 26.03
CA ARG A 438 36.33 -12.83 24.91
C ARG A 438 34.94 -13.32 25.28
N CYS A 439 33.92 -12.85 24.57
CA CYS A 439 32.59 -13.43 24.58
C CYS A 439 32.59 -14.81 23.89
N ARG A 440 31.74 -15.71 24.39
CA ARG A 440 31.51 -16.99 23.71
C ARG A 440 30.66 -16.76 22.47
N CYS A 441 31.18 -17.19 21.33
CA CYS A 441 30.44 -17.37 20.09
C CYS A 441 29.57 -18.63 20.23
N PHE A 442 28.27 -18.49 19.99
CA PHE A 442 27.27 -19.56 20.14
C PHE A 442 26.18 -19.37 19.10
N ASP A 443 25.73 -20.47 18.54
CA ASP A 443 24.64 -20.51 17.57
C ASP A 443 23.38 -20.99 18.27
N SER A 444 22.28 -20.23 18.17
CA SER A 444 21.08 -20.48 18.97
C SER A 444 20.35 -21.77 18.64
N ASP A 445 20.50 -22.28 17.42
CA ASP A 445 19.90 -23.52 16.92
C ASP A 445 20.87 -24.73 16.93
N LEU A 446 22.15 -24.48 17.28
CA LEU A 446 23.24 -25.45 17.40
C LEU A 446 23.79 -25.97 16.06
N GLY A 447 23.99 -25.09 15.08
CA GLY A 447 24.64 -25.36 13.79
C GLY A 447 23.61 -25.52 12.68
N TYR A 448 23.94 -26.22 11.58
CA TYR A 448 23.02 -26.30 10.44
C TYR A 448 21.64 -26.97 10.73
N VAL A 449 20.65 -26.23 11.23
CA VAL A 449 19.28 -26.60 11.59
C VAL A 449 18.23 -25.70 10.90
N THR A 450 17.81 -26.10 9.71
CA THR A 450 16.86 -25.35 8.86
C THR A 450 15.43 -25.13 9.41
N THR A 451 15.05 -25.80 10.51
CA THR A 451 13.66 -25.81 11.03
C THR A 451 13.46 -24.94 12.26
N ILE A 452 14.53 -24.33 12.78
CA ILE A 452 14.49 -23.47 13.96
C ILE A 452 15.26 -22.22 13.58
N LYS A 453 14.70 -21.04 13.84
CA LYS A 453 15.42 -19.80 13.58
C LYS A 453 16.71 -19.74 14.42
N GLY A 454 17.84 -19.76 13.75
CA GLY A 454 19.18 -19.58 14.29
C GLY A 454 19.61 -18.13 14.38
N LYS A 455 20.53 -17.86 15.31
CA LYS A 455 21.18 -16.57 15.49
C LYS A 455 22.56 -16.79 16.09
N VAL A 456 23.55 -16.16 15.47
CA VAL A 456 24.90 -16.10 16.00
C VAL A 456 24.96 -15.05 17.12
N ALA A 457 25.39 -15.49 18.29
CA ALA A 457 25.52 -14.68 19.49
C ALA A 457 26.32 -13.39 19.24
N GLY A 458 25.73 -12.24 19.61
CA GLY A 458 26.35 -10.91 19.56
C GLY A 458 26.83 -10.46 18.18
N SER A 459 26.23 -10.99 17.11
CA SER A 459 26.28 -10.43 15.76
C SER A 459 24.87 -10.06 15.27
N ASP A 460 24.81 -9.41 14.10
CA ASP A 460 23.56 -9.18 13.35
C ASP A 460 23.22 -10.35 12.40
N MET A 461 23.95 -11.47 12.48
CA MET A 461 23.76 -12.65 11.63
C MET A 461 22.73 -13.57 12.28
N GLU A 462 21.52 -13.52 11.73
CA GLU A 462 20.35 -14.28 12.15
C GLU A 462 19.74 -14.92 10.90
N ASP A 463 19.20 -16.13 11.03
CA ASP A 463 18.56 -16.82 9.93
C ASP A 463 17.36 -16.04 9.40
N TYR A 464 17.22 -16.05 8.08
CA TYR A 464 16.13 -15.33 7.43
C TYR A 464 15.72 -15.99 6.13
N CYS A 465 14.45 -15.81 5.78
CA CYS A 465 13.91 -16.25 4.51
C CYS A 465 14.22 -15.20 3.43
N LEU A 466 14.92 -15.62 2.38
CA LEU A 466 15.19 -14.80 1.20
C LEU A 466 13.92 -14.65 0.34
N ASP A 467 13.14 -15.72 0.28
CA ASP A 467 11.81 -15.82 -0.31
C ASP A 467 10.99 -16.88 0.44
N ASP A 468 9.77 -17.14 -0.01
CA ASP A 468 8.83 -18.10 0.57
C ASP A 468 9.34 -19.55 0.59
N ARG A 469 10.47 -19.87 -0.06
CA ARG A 469 11.04 -21.23 -0.13
C ARG A 469 12.54 -21.31 0.10
N THR A 470 13.21 -20.19 0.37
CA THR A 470 14.67 -20.15 0.46
C THR A 470 15.09 -19.57 1.80
N LEU A 471 15.69 -20.42 2.63
CA LEU A 471 16.27 -20.05 3.92
C LEU A 471 17.76 -19.72 3.73
N VAL A 472 18.17 -18.57 4.25
CA VAL A 472 19.58 -18.26 4.50
C VAL A 472 19.85 -18.54 5.95
N GLU A 473 20.81 -19.42 6.19
CA GLU A 473 21.11 -19.99 7.50
C GLU A 473 22.57 -19.74 7.87
N TYR A 474 22.80 -19.25 9.08
CA TYR A 474 24.13 -18.91 9.58
C TYR A 474 24.56 -19.90 10.65
N GLU A 475 25.59 -20.70 10.36
CA GLU A 475 26.17 -21.61 11.36
C GLU A 475 27.58 -21.21 11.79
N ILE A 476 27.99 -21.70 12.96
CA ILE A 476 29.38 -21.60 13.43
C ILE A 476 30.14 -22.89 13.10
N GLU A 477 31.20 -22.81 12.30
CA GLU A 477 32.11 -23.95 12.09
C GLU A 477 33.02 -24.18 13.31
N GLU A 478 33.18 -25.44 13.75
CA GLU A 478 34.02 -25.80 14.90
C GLU A 478 35.51 -25.43 14.70
N ASP A 479 35.93 -24.28 15.20
CA ASP A 479 37.31 -24.06 15.64
C ASP A 479 37.30 -23.24 16.94
N TRP A 480 37.67 -23.86 18.05
CA TRP A 480 37.51 -23.37 19.44
C TRP A 480 38.29 -22.08 19.77
N GLU A 481 38.86 -21.41 18.77
CA GLU A 481 39.75 -20.26 18.86
C GLU A 481 39.28 -19.03 18.04
N GLU A 482 38.42 -19.17 17.00
CA GLU A 482 37.90 -18.05 16.19
C GLU A 482 36.42 -18.26 15.80
N CYS A 483 35.60 -17.20 15.84
CA CYS A 483 34.17 -17.23 15.50
C CYS A 483 34.00 -17.17 13.96
N ILE A 484 34.10 -18.31 13.29
CA ILE A 484 33.91 -18.42 11.84
C ILE A 484 32.43 -18.69 11.57
N VAL A 485 31.74 -17.70 11.00
CA VAL A 485 30.35 -17.84 10.57
C VAL A 485 30.32 -18.27 9.09
N THR A 486 29.60 -19.34 8.81
CA THR A 486 29.36 -19.84 7.46
C THR A 486 27.90 -19.60 7.08
N GLU A 487 27.70 -19.04 5.89
CA GLU A 487 26.37 -18.83 5.30
C GLU A 487 25.99 -20.03 4.41
N HIS A 488 24.80 -20.58 4.63
CA HIS A 488 24.22 -21.62 3.81
C HIS A 488 22.89 -21.15 3.21
N VAL A 489 22.72 -21.41 1.91
CA VAL A 489 21.44 -21.17 1.22
C VAL A 489 20.71 -22.50 1.08
N HIS A 490 19.63 -22.68 1.82
CA HIS A 490 18.80 -23.88 1.83
C HIS A 490 17.48 -23.64 1.09
N LYS A 491 17.05 -24.62 0.29
CA LYS A 491 15.71 -24.60 -0.31
C LYS A 491 14.75 -25.42 0.56
N CYS A 492 13.84 -24.74 1.25
CA CYS A 492 12.79 -25.35 2.03
C CYS A 492 11.88 -26.23 1.15
N THR A 493 11.39 -27.31 1.75
CA THR A 493 10.41 -28.19 1.07
C THR A 493 9.02 -27.56 1.06
N ASN A 494 8.67 -26.82 2.12
CA ASN A 494 7.42 -26.07 2.29
C ASN A 494 7.73 -24.56 2.47
N LEU A 495 6.81 -23.80 3.08
CA LEU A 495 6.97 -22.37 3.36
C LEU A 495 8.20 -22.08 4.23
N CYS A 496 8.99 -21.09 3.84
CA CYS A 496 9.97 -20.42 4.71
C CYS A 496 9.29 -19.20 5.34
N GLU A 497 9.16 -19.21 6.66
CA GLU A 497 8.60 -18.09 7.41
C GLU A 497 9.44 -17.84 8.66
N ASP A 498 9.61 -16.57 9.03
CA ASP A 498 10.34 -16.14 10.23
C ASP A 498 11.77 -16.70 10.38
N GLY A 499 12.45 -16.96 9.25
CA GLY A 499 13.82 -17.48 9.25
C GLY A 499 13.91 -18.97 9.63
N ALA A 500 12.86 -19.74 9.33
CA ALA A 500 12.86 -21.19 9.45
C ALA A 500 11.97 -21.84 8.38
N CYS A 501 12.34 -23.04 7.94
CA CYS A 501 11.47 -23.88 7.11
C CYS A 501 10.35 -24.45 7.97
N GLN A 502 9.10 -24.17 7.57
CA GLN A 502 7.90 -24.64 8.25
C GLN A 502 7.51 -26.04 7.79
N GLU A 503 6.75 -26.73 8.66
CA GLU A 503 6.00 -27.92 8.25
C GLU A 503 4.82 -27.51 7.37
N ALA A 504 4.39 -28.40 6.48
CA ALA A 504 3.22 -28.22 5.63
C ALA A 504 1.96 -27.91 6.46
N THR A 505 1.21 -26.85 6.12
CA THR A 505 -0.06 -26.54 6.78
C THR A 505 -1.15 -26.18 5.77
N CYS A 506 -2.40 -26.45 6.15
CA CYS A 506 -3.58 -26.25 5.30
C CYS A 506 -4.05 -24.78 5.16
N VAL A 507 -3.15 -23.82 5.37
CA VAL A 507 -3.41 -22.38 5.35
C VAL A 507 -2.12 -21.58 5.03
N ASP A 508 -1.10 -22.24 4.46
CA ASP A 508 0.21 -21.63 4.19
C ASP A 508 0.33 -21.04 2.77
N GLY A 509 -0.75 -21.09 1.98
CA GLY A 509 -0.84 -20.53 0.64
C GLY A 509 -0.10 -21.34 -0.42
N LEU A 510 0.45 -22.51 -0.08
CA LEU A 510 1.26 -23.31 -0.98
C LEU A 510 0.72 -24.73 -1.07
N GLN A 511 0.39 -25.20 -2.28
CA GLN A 511 0.06 -26.62 -2.47
C GLN A 511 1.27 -27.51 -2.16
N ASN A 512 1.31 -28.11 -0.96
CA ASN A 512 2.44 -28.87 -0.48
C ASN A 512 2.00 -30.10 0.35
N GLY A 513 2.95 -30.90 0.85
CA GLY A 513 2.64 -32.09 1.65
C GLY A 513 1.74 -33.13 0.95
N LEU A 514 0.51 -33.30 1.45
CA LEU A 514 -0.49 -34.26 0.94
C LEU A 514 -1.71 -33.58 0.30
N GLU A 515 -1.65 -32.29 0.05
CA GLU A 515 -2.75 -31.49 -0.46
C GLU A 515 -3.13 -31.83 -1.91
N GLU A 516 -4.43 -31.74 -2.22
CA GLU A 516 -4.99 -31.96 -3.56
C GLU A 516 -5.21 -30.63 -4.31
N GLY A 517 -5.27 -29.50 -3.60
CA GLY A 517 -5.26 -28.10 -4.10
C GLY A 517 -4.51 -27.18 -3.12
N ILE A 518 -4.37 -25.88 -3.40
CA ILE A 518 -3.71 -24.94 -2.46
C ILE A 518 -4.46 -24.97 -1.13
N ASP A 519 -3.76 -25.30 -0.03
CA ASP A 519 -4.29 -25.35 1.34
C ASP A 519 -5.47 -26.31 1.57
N CYS A 520 -5.69 -27.27 0.67
CA CYS A 520 -6.86 -28.15 0.74
C CYS A 520 -6.63 -29.57 0.20
N GLY A 521 -7.47 -30.51 0.66
CA GLY A 521 -7.41 -31.92 0.27
C GLY A 521 -6.36 -32.74 1.04
N GLY A 522 -6.40 -34.08 0.88
CA GLY A 522 -5.52 -34.99 1.61
C GLY A 522 -5.79 -35.04 3.12
N GLU A 523 -4.86 -34.51 3.92
CA GLU A 523 -5.02 -34.36 5.39
C GLU A 523 -5.65 -33.00 5.79
N CYS A 524 -5.79 -32.08 4.83
CA CYS A 524 -6.42 -30.78 5.00
C CYS A 524 -7.95 -30.85 4.82
N PRO A 525 -8.70 -29.77 5.16
CA PRO A 525 -10.10 -29.69 4.80
C PRO A 525 -10.28 -30.00 3.32
N ASP A 526 -11.36 -30.73 2.98
CA ASP A 526 -11.65 -31.04 1.58
C ASP A 526 -11.64 -29.72 0.77
N CYS A 527 -11.00 -29.74 -0.40
CA CYS A 527 -11.04 -28.61 -1.31
C CYS A 527 -12.49 -28.21 -1.54
N ALA A 528 -12.78 -26.92 -1.37
CA ALA A 528 -14.11 -26.40 -1.61
C ALA A 528 -14.43 -26.60 -3.10
N ASP A 529 -15.30 -27.57 -3.40
CA ASP A 529 -15.99 -27.67 -4.68
C ASP A 529 -17.00 -26.50 -4.76
N ASP A 530 -16.53 -25.26 -4.93
CA ASP A 530 -17.41 -24.10 -5.07
C ASP A 530 -18.01 -24.03 -6.48
N CYS A 531 -17.28 -24.49 -7.51
CA CYS A 531 -17.80 -24.64 -8.86
C CYS A 531 -18.50 -26.00 -9.07
N LYS A 532 -19.82 -26.00 -9.25
CA LYS A 532 -20.63 -27.22 -9.49
C LYS A 532 -20.54 -27.76 -10.92
N THR A 533 -19.79 -27.07 -11.77
CA THR A 533 -19.64 -27.30 -13.21
C THR A 533 -18.58 -28.36 -13.55
N GLY A 534 -17.79 -28.77 -12.56
CA GLY A 534 -16.63 -29.64 -12.78
C GLY A 534 -15.42 -28.91 -13.38
N ALA A 535 -15.38 -27.58 -13.28
CA ALA A 535 -14.15 -26.83 -13.49
C ALA A 535 -13.07 -27.32 -12.53
N LYS A 536 -11.89 -27.58 -13.09
CA LYS A 536 -10.72 -28.05 -12.35
C LYS A 536 -9.96 -26.89 -11.71
N TYR A 537 -10.03 -25.71 -12.32
CA TYR A 537 -9.35 -24.52 -11.83
C TYR A 537 -10.36 -23.39 -11.63
N SER A 538 -10.37 -22.83 -10.43
CA SER A 538 -11.19 -21.69 -10.01
C SER A 538 -10.58 -21.09 -8.75
N PRO A 539 -10.69 -19.77 -8.53
CA PRO A 539 -10.16 -19.14 -7.33
C PRO A 539 -11.07 -19.45 -6.12
N SER A 540 -10.47 -19.66 -4.96
CA SER A 540 -11.15 -20.05 -3.70
C SER A 540 -11.98 -18.93 -3.06
N ASP A 541 -11.70 -17.69 -3.43
CA ASP A 541 -12.41 -16.48 -2.98
C ASP A 541 -13.50 -16.04 -3.98
N SER A 542 -13.82 -16.86 -4.98
CA SER A 542 -14.89 -16.52 -5.94
C SER A 542 -16.28 -16.56 -5.30
N VAL A 543 -17.16 -15.70 -5.80
CA VAL A 543 -18.60 -15.78 -5.55
C VAL A 543 -19.35 -16.64 -6.57
N CYS A 544 -18.67 -17.11 -7.62
CA CYS A 544 -19.26 -17.85 -8.72
C CYS A 544 -19.31 -19.35 -8.42
N THR A 545 -20.43 -20.01 -8.75
CA THR A 545 -20.61 -21.45 -8.49
C THR A 545 -21.09 -22.26 -9.70
N GLU A 546 -21.55 -21.59 -10.76
CA GLU A 546 -22.08 -22.22 -11.99
C GLU A 546 -21.39 -21.65 -13.24
N ASP A 547 -21.66 -22.23 -14.42
CA ASP A 547 -21.22 -21.73 -15.73
C ASP A 547 -22.30 -20.88 -16.38
N TRP A 548 -21.90 -19.96 -17.26
CA TRP A 548 -22.84 -19.01 -17.88
C TRP A 548 -24.01 -19.74 -18.58
N PRO A 549 -25.25 -19.23 -18.44
CA PRO A 549 -25.68 -18.07 -17.66
C PRO A 549 -26.04 -18.44 -16.21
N THR A 550 -25.56 -17.64 -15.27
CA THR A 550 -25.68 -17.86 -13.82
C THR A 550 -26.55 -16.80 -13.15
N ASN A 551 -26.45 -15.53 -13.58
CA ASN A 551 -26.88 -14.35 -12.83
C ASN A 551 -26.33 -14.31 -11.38
N GLU A 552 -25.08 -14.77 -11.20
CA GLU A 552 -24.35 -14.78 -9.93
C GLU A 552 -23.31 -13.65 -9.87
N GLY A 553 -22.98 -13.23 -8.65
CA GLY A 553 -22.10 -12.08 -8.41
C GLY A 553 -22.81 -10.74 -8.55
N GLY A 554 -22.06 -9.65 -8.43
CA GLY A 554 -22.62 -8.29 -8.51
C GLY A 554 -22.47 -7.64 -9.89
N ASP A 555 -23.31 -6.65 -10.22
CA ASP A 555 -23.26 -5.93 -11.49
C ASP A 555 -21.86 -5.35 -11.83
N ARG A 556 -21.32 -5.76 -12.97
CA ARG A 556 -20.09 -5.24 -13.59
C ARG A 556 -20.49 -4.45 -14.82
N CYS A 557 -20.01 -3.21 -14.90
CA CYS A 557 -20.44 -2.32 -15.98
C CYS A 557 -19.25 -1.73 -16.72
N PHE A 558 -19.08 -2.14 -17.97
CA PHE A 558 -18.10 -1.58 -18.89
C PHE A 558 -18.82 -0.89 -20.05
N ASN A 559 -19.29 -1.65 -21.04
CA ASN A 559 -20.17 -1.15 -22.11
C ASN A 559 -21.65 -1.41 -21.79
N SER A 560 -21.96 -2.56 -21.18
CA SER A 560 -23.26 -2.92 -20.60
C SER A 560 -23.13 -3.06 -19.09
N CYS A 561 -24.15 -3.60 -18.42
CA CYS A 561 -24.05 -4.02 -17.04
C CYS A 561 -24.54 -5.46 -16.98
N ASP A 562 -23.68 -6.36 -16.53
CA ASP A 562 -23.93 -7.80 -16.47
C ASP A 562 -23.44 -8.35 -15.12
N ASP A 563 -23.99 -9.48 -14.69
CA ASP A 563 -23.58 -10.15 -13.46
C ASP A 563 -22.12 -10.62 -13.56
N ALA A 564 -21.35 -10.46 -12.48
CA ALA A 564 -19.91 -10.71 -12.52
C ALA A 564 -19.56 -12.13 -12.98
N CYS A 565 -20.30 -13.13 -12.54
CA CYS A 565 -20.07 -14.52 -12.92
C CYS A 565 -20.51 -14.82 -14.35
N ASP A 566 -21.41 -14.02 -14.91
CA ASP A 566 -21.80 -14.11 -16.31
C ASP A 566 -20.72 -13.54 -17.25
N LEU A 567 -19.89 -12.61 -16.77
CA LEU A 567 -18.77 -12.05 -17.52
C LEU A 567 -17.47 -12.85 -17.35
N TYR A 568 -17.05 -13.04 -16.09
CA TYR A 568 -15.74 -13.57 -15.75
C TYR A 568 -15.68 -15.10 -15.69
N GLU A 569 -16.81 -15.80 -15.65
CA GLU A 569 -16.92 -17.26 -15.90
C GLU A 569 -15.81 -18.15 -15.30
N VAL A 570 -15.35 -17.84 -14.09
CA VAL A 570 -14.20 -18.54 -13.48
C VAL A 570 -14.53 -20.02 -13.19
N CYS A 571 -15.81 -20.36 -13.12
CA CYS A 571 -16.30 -21.73 -13.02
C CYS A 571 -16.57 -22.42 -14.37
N ASN A 572 -16.18 -21.85 -15.53
CA ASN A 572 -16.41 -22.51 -16.81
C ASN A 572 -15.27 -23.53 -17.13
N PRO A 573 -15.55 -24.85 -17.23
CA PRO A 573 -14.52 -25.86 -17.48
C PRO A 573 -13.93 -25.81 -18.89
N ASP A 574 -14.62 -25.19 -19.86
CA ASP A 574 -14.13 -25.10 -21.24
C ASP A 574 -12.94 -24.14 -21.40
N LEU A 575 -12.56 -23.42 -20.33
CA LEU A 575 -11.38 -22.56 -20.26
C LEU A 575 -10.19 -23.23 -19.57
N ASP A 576 -10.38 -24.37 -18.89
CA ASP A 576 -9.34 -25.02 -18.07
C ASP A 576 -8.12 -25.44 -18.89
N TYR A 577 -8.30 -25.79 -20.18
CA TYR A 577 -7.20 -26.22 -21.05
C TYR A 577 -6.11 -25.16 -21.19
N ILE A 578 -6.45 -23.87 -21.07
CA ILE A 578 -5.49 -22.77 -21.13
C ILE A 578 -4.59 -22.78 -19.90
N ILE A 579 -5.17 -23.04 -18.72
CA ILE A 579 -4.43 -23.16 -17.46
C ILE A 579 -3.54 -24.40 -17.50
N GLU A 580 -4.03 -25.53 -18.02
CA GLU A 580 -3.23 -26.75 -18.19
C GLU A 580 -2.03 -26.55 -19.13
N GLU A 581 -2.23 -25.84 -20.25
CA GLU A 581 -1.14 -25.50 -21.17
C GLU A 581 -0.10 -24.58 -20.54
N ALA A 582 -0.53 -23.60 -19.74
CA ALA A 582 0.35 -22.68 -19.02
C ALA A 582 1.18 -23.43 -17.96
N LEU A 583 0.53 -24.27 -17.14
CA LEU A 583 1.21 -25.12 -16.15
C LEU A 583 2.18 -26.10 -16.81
N GLU A 584 1.78 -26.74 -17.92
CA GLU A 584 2.68 -27.64 -18.66
C GLU A 584 3.92 -26.90 -19.21
N CYS A 585 3.76 -25.64 -19.62
CA CYS A 585 4.90 -24.80 -19.96
C CYS A 585 5.79 -24.53 -18.73
N CYS A 586 5.22 -24.01 -17.66
CA CYS A 586 5.97 -23.45 -16.53
C CYS A 586 6.60 -24.53 -15.63
N GLU A 587 5.94 -25.67 -15.42
CA GLU A 587 6.44 -26.76 -14.59
C GLU A 587 7.39 -27.71 -15.34
N LYS A 588 7.02 -28.07 -16.57
CA LYS A 588 7.70 -29.14 -17.33
C LYS A 588 8.68 -28.61 -18.36
N GLY A 589 8.71 -27.29 -18.57
CA GLY A 589 9.56 -26.65 -19.57
C GLY A 589 9.22 -27.10 -21.00
N VAL A 590 7.97 -27.48 -21.25
CA VAL A 590 7.53 -27.89 -22.59
C VAL A 590 7.57 -26.67 -23.49
N ASN A 591 8.44 -26.73 -24.51
CA ASN A 591 8.68 -25.61 -25.41
C ASN A 591 7.44 -25.32 -26.30
N SER A 592 6.53 -24.50 -25.78
CA SER A 592 5.50 -23.80 -26.55
C SER A 592 6.06 -22.47 -27.09
N TRP A 593 5.37 -21.90 -28.07
CA TRP A 593 5.92 -20.80 -28.86
C TRP A 593 6.09 -19.46 -28.10
N HIS A 594 5.48 -19.31 -26.92
CA HIS A 594 5.67 -18.18 -26.00
C HIS A 594 6.07 -18.59 -24.58
N CYS A 595 6.29 -19.88 -24.35
CA CYS A 595 6.68 -20.44 -23.05
C CYS A 595 7.99 -19.85 -22.51
N ASN A 596 9.00 -19.66 -23.36
CA ASN A 596 10.29 -19.12 -22.91
C ASN A 596 10.17 -17.68 -22.37
N ASN A 597 9.27 -16.86 -22.93
CA ASN A 597 9.04 -15.51 -22.41
C ASN A 597 8.40 -15.57 -21.02
N ALA A 598 7.38 -16.42 -20.88
CA ALA A 598 6.70 -16.66 -19.61
C ALA A 598 7.66 -17.12 -18.50
N ILE A 599 8.48 -18.14 -18.78
CA ILE A 599 9.49 -18.65 -17.83
C ILE A 599 10.50 -17.56 -17.44
N ASN A 600 10.94 -16.75 -18.40
CA ASN A 600 11.92 -15.69 -18.13
C ASN A 600 11.33 -14.57 -17.26
N PHE A 601 10.09 -14.15 -17.52
CA PHE A 601 9.43 -13.11 -16.73
C PHE A 601 8.98 -13.62 -15.35
N GLY A 602 8.55 -14.90 -15.27
CA GLY A 602 8.15 -15.52 -14.01
C GLY A 602 9.27 -15.64 -12.98
N GLY A 603 10.54 -15.52 -13.38
CA GLY A 603 11.65 -15.42 -12.43
C GLY A 603 11.88 -16.66 -11.54
N GLY A 604 11.26 -17.79 -11.87
CA GLY A 604 11.26 -19.00 -11.05
C GLY A 604 9.98 -19.20 -10.22
N ASP A 605 9.12 -18.19 -10.15
CA ASP A 605 7.78 -18.27 -9.57
C ASP A 605 6.78 -18.88 -10.59
N LEU A 606 5.99 -19.85 -10.11
CA LEU A 606 5.10 -20.64 -10.97
C LEU A 606 3.88 -19.82 -11.40
N GLU A 607 3.26 -19.12 -10.46
CA GLU A 607 2.06 -18.33 -10.70
C GLU A 607 2.35 -17.15 -11.62
N SER A 608 3.45 -16.41 -11.38
CA SER A 608 3.96 -15.36 -12.25
C SER A 608 4.28 -15.88 -13.65
N CYS A 609 4.90 -17.06 -13.77
CA CYS A 609 5.13 -17.68 -15.08
C CYS A 609 3.81 -17.96 -15.81
N VAL A 610 2.82 -18.55 -15.13
CA VAL A 610 1.49 -18.83 -15.70
C VAL A 610 0.80 -17.53 -16.12
N GLY A 611 0.86 -16.48 -15.30
CA GLY A 611 0.29 -15.19 -15.62
C GLY A 611 0.92 -14.57 -16.86
N HIS A 612 2.25 -14.59 -16.96
CA HIS A 612 2.95 -14.12 -18.16
C HIS A 612 2.66 -14.97 -19.40
N TYR A 613 2.43 -16.28 -19.25
CA TYR A 613 2.00 -17.15 -20.35
C TYR A 613 0.64 -16.70 -20.91
N ILE A 614 -0.34 -16.49 -20.04
CA ILE A 614 -1.69 -16.02 -20.40
C ILE A 614 -1.63 -14.65 -21.07
N ILE A 615 -0.89 -13.71 -20.49
CA ILE A 615 -0.76 -12.32 -21.00
C ILE A 615 -0.09 -12.29 -22.36
N GLU A 616 1.00 -13.04 -22.57
CA GLU A 616 1.63 -13.16 -23.88
C GLU A 616 0.66 -13.79 -24.88
N GLY A 617 -0.01 -14.87 -24.48
CA GLY A 617 -0.96 -15.65 -25.28
C GLY A 617 -2.14 -14.82 -25.79
N LEU A 618 -2.76 -14.02 -24.92
CA LEU A 618 -3.82 -13.07 -25.29
C LEU A 618 -3.28 -11.82 -25.99
N GLY A 619 -2.06 -11.39 -25.67
CA GLY A 619 -1.42 -10.22 -26.25
C GLY A 619 -0.72 -10.55 -27.59
N PRO A 620 0.58 -10.28 -27.74
CA PRO A 620 1.31 -10.26 -29.01
C PRO A 620 1.31 -11.60 -29.76
N ARG A 621 0.95 -12.67 -29.06
CA ARG A 621 0.90 -14.01 -29.59
C ARG A 621 -0.41 -14.29 -30.29
N ALA A 622 -1.51 -13.67 -29.87
CA ALA A 622 -2.81 -13.93 -30.45
C ALA A 622 -3.07 -15.46 -30.53
N THR A 623 -2.99 -16.16 -29.40
CA THR A 623 -3.18 -17.62 -29.38
C THR A 623 -4.67 -17.95 -29.40
N TRP A 624 -5.46 -17.25 -28.57
CA TRP A 624 -6.89 -17.50 -28.40
C TRP A 624 -7.77 -16.35 -28.91
N MET A 625 -7.28 -15.12 -28.86
CA MET A 625 -7.98 -13.94 -29.36
C MET A 625 -7.14 -13.21 -30.41
N GLN A 626 -7.77 -12.78 -31.50
CA GLN A 626 -7.13 -12.18 -32.68
C GLN A 626 -7.63 -10.75 -32.93
N ASP A 627 -6.71 -9.82 -33.14
CA ASP A 627 -6.89 -8.42 -33.55
C ASP A 627 -7.94 -7.65 -32.72
N TYR A 628 -8.12 -6.37 -33.01
CA TYR A 628 -9.21 -5.57 -32.44
C TYR A 628 -10.45 -5.68 -33.33
N PHE A 629 -11.60 -6.02 -32.75
CA PHE A 629 -12.84 -6.18 -33.50
C PHE A 629 -13.51 -4.83 -33.88
N THR A 630 -12.88 -4.09 -34.80
CA THR A 630 -13.34 -2.76 -35.26
C THR A 630 -14.74 -2.76 -35.91
N ALA A 631 -15.24 -3.91 -36.35
CA ALA A 631 -16.54 -4.02 -37.00
C ALA A 631 -17.73 -3.70 -36.08
N GLU A 632 -17.54 -3.79 -34.76
CA GLU A 632 -18.51 -3.33 -33.77
C GLU A 632 -18.84 -1.84 -33.95
N LEU A 633 -17.81 -0.98 -34.05
CA LEU A 633 -17.94 0.47 -34.28
C LEU A 633 -18.61 0.79 -35.63
N CYS A 634 -18.46 -0.11 -36.61
CA CYS A 634 -19.07 0.05 -37.92
C CYS A 634 -20.55 -0.35 -37.92
N CYS A 635 -20.94 -1.26 -37.02
CA CYS A 635 -22.33 -1.61 -36.79
C CYS A 635 -23.07 -0.55 -35.94
N SER A 636 -22.38 0.17 -35.05
CA SER A 636 -22.94 1.29 -34.26
C SER A 636 -23.06 2.61 -35.03
N ALA A 637 -22.65 2.64 -36.31
CA ALA A 637 -22.62 3.81 -37.21
C ALA A 637 -21.55 4.87 -36.88
N GLU A 638 -20.48 4.49 -36.17
CA GLU A 638 -19.40 5.40 -35.76
C GLU A 638 -18.16 5.34 -36.66
N CYS A 639 -18.07 4.34 -37.56
CA CYS A 639 -17.02 4.30 -38.57
C CYS A 639 -17.18 5.44 -39.61
N GLY A 640 -16.33 6.47 -39.53
CA GLY A 640 -16.33 7.57 -40.49
C GLY A 640 -16.19 7.12 -41.96
N ASN A 641 -16.89 7.80 -42.88
CA ASN A 641 -16.85 7.81 -44.37
C ASN A 641 -16.48 6.55 -45.20
N ASN A 642 -16.30 5.36 -44.60
CA ASN A 642 -16.05 4.12 -45.31
C ASN A 642 -17.36 3.39 -45.62
N ALA A 643 -17.41 2.72 -46.78
CA ALA A 643 -18.62 2.20 -47.42
C ALA A 643 -19.28 0.98 -46.73
N LEU A 644 -19.04 0.75 -45.44
CA LEU A 644 -19.48 -0.43 -44.66
C LEU A 644 -20.51 -0.07 -43.57
N PHE A 645 -21.28 0.99 -43.77
CA PHE A 645 -22.40 1.33 -42.88
C PHE A 645 -23.39 0.15 -42.79
N ASN A 646 -23.66 -0.32 -41.56
CA ASN A 646 -24.57 -1.41 -41.23
C ASN A 646 -24.08 -2.83 -41.57
N SER A 647 -22.77 -3.11 -41.47
CA SER A 647 -22.27 -4.48 -41.68
C SER A 647 -21.26 -4.90 -40.62
N CYS A 648 -21.41 -6.12 -40.11
CA CYS A 648 -20.43 -6.81 -39.26
C CYS A 648 -19.24 -7.34 -40.04
N GLN A 649 -19.03 -6.95 -41.29
CA GLN A 649 -18.04 -7.56 -42.17
C GLN A 649 -16.65 -7.10 -41.71
N PRO A 650 -15.89 -7.95 -40.98
CA PRO A 650 -14.59 -7.53 -40.51
C PRO A 650 -13.60 -7.60 -41.68
N THR A 651 -12.39 -7.08 -41.48
CA THR A 651 -11.26 -7.37 -42.37
C THR A 651 -11.00 -8.88 -42.44
N ALA A 652 -10.37 -9.36 -43.52
CA ALA A 652 -10.05 -10.78 -43.67
C ALA A 652 -9.11 -11.23 -42.53
N GLY A 653 -9.43 -12.32 -41.83
CA GLY A 653 -8.59 -12.86 -40.75
C GLY A 653 -9.35 -13.56 -39.62
N PHE A 654 -10.60 -13.17 -39.37
CA PHE A 654 -11.41 -13.71 -38.26
C PHE A 654 -12.12 -15.02 -38.62
N ASN A 655 -12.54 -15.77 -37.58
CA ASN A 655 -13.17 -17.07 -37.73
C ASN A 655 -14.58 -17.01 -38.35
N ALA A 656 -15.13 -18.18 -38.68
CA ALA A 656 -16.41 -18.27 -39.38
C ALA A 656 -17.61 -17.81 -38.53
N ASN A 657 -17.52 -17.91 -37.20
CA ASN A 657 -18.57 -17.48 -36.28
C ASN A 657 -18.68 -15.95 -36.30
N VAL A 658 -17.55 -15.25 -36.18
CA VAL A 658 -17.47 -13.79 -36.29
C VAL A 658 -18.06 -13.28 -37.60
N GLN A 659 -17.70 -13.92 -38.72
CA GLN A 659 -18.19 -13.54 -40.05
C GLN A 659 -19.71 -13.74 -40.23
N ALA A 660 -20.31 -14.60 -39.42
CA ALA A 660 -21.74 -14.94 -39.47
C ALA A 660 -22.61 -14.04 -38.59
N LEU A 661 -22.02 -13.17 -37.76
CA LEU A 661 -22.76 -12.28 -36.87
C LEU A 661 -23.57 -11.23 -37.67
N PRO A 662 -24.86 -11.04 -37.36
CA PRO A 662 -25.69 -10.04 -38.02
C PRO A 662 -25.51 -8.64 -37.40
N CYS A 663 -25.58 -7.59 -38.23
CA CYS A 663 -25.58 -6.20 -37.75
C CYS A 663 -27.03 -5.74 -37.57
N THR A 664 -27.60 -6.02 -36.41
CA THR A 664 -29.01 -5.71 -36.10
C THR A 664 -29.12 -4.81 -34.88
N ASN A 665 -30.11 -3.92 -34.88
CA ASN A 665 -30.46 -3.16 -33.68
C ASN A 665 -30.90 -4.13 -32.58
N ALA A 666 -30.20 -4.04 -31.44
CA ALA A 666 -30.28 -4.82 -30.21
C ALA A 666 -31.53 -5.72 -30.06
N ILE A 667 -31.26 -7.01 -29.81
CA ILE A 667 -32.23 -7.91 -29.21
C ILE A 667 -32.58 -7.33 -27.82
N PRO A 668 -33.86 -7.33 -27.38
CA PRO A 668 -34.29 -6.58 -26.19
C PRO A 668 -33.63 -6.95 -24.86
N ASN A 669 -32.83 -8.01 -24.79
CA ASN A 669 -32.20 -8.53 -23.58
C ASN A 669 -30.70 -8.83 -23.81
N HIS A 670 -29.93 -7.80 -24.16
CA HIS A 670 -28.47 -7.52 -23.99
C HIS A 670 -27.42 -8.62 -23.68
N HIS A 671 -27.64 -9.92 -23.93
CA HIS A 671 -26.67 -10.98 -23.59
C HIS A 671 -26.26 -11.77 -24.85
N TRP A 672 -25.09 -12.41 -24.80
CA TRP A 672 -24.73 -13.49 -25.71
C TRP A 672 -25.85 -14.55 -25.70
N ALA A 673 -26.32 -15.02 -26.85
CA ALA A 673 -27.55 -15.82 -26.91
C ALA A 673 -27.32 -17.27 -27.33
N SER A 674 -26.23 -17.58 -28.05
CA SER A 674 -25.93 -18.93 -28.50
C SER A 674 -24.50 -19.09 -29.01
N ASP A 675 -23.81 -20.15 -28.60
CA ASP A 675 -22.50 -20.52 -29.16
C ASP A 675 -22.57 -21.17 -30.54
N ILE A 676 -23.76 -21.63 -30.92
CA ILE A 676 -23.96 -22.46 -32.12
C ILE A 676 -24.71 -21.67 -33.20
N ASN A 677 -25.66 -20.83 -32.82
CA ASN A 677 -26.49 -20.09 -33.78
C ASN A 677 -26.18 -18.59 -33.74
N MET A 678 -25.16 -18.19 -34.49
CA MET A 678 -24.68 -16.79 -34.58
C MET A 678 -25.74 -15.78 -35.02
N ASN A 679 -26.83 -16.19 -35.67
CA ASN A 679 -27.93 -15.29 -36.03
C ASN A 679 -28.77 -14.84 -34.83
N LEU A 680 -28.63 -15.51 -33.68
CA LEU A 680 -29.24 -15.09 -32.42
C LEU A 680 -28.37 -14.10 -31.64
N ASN A 681 -27.12 -13.89 -32.08
CA ASN A 681 -26.20 -12.92 -31.51
C ASN A 681 -26.16 -11.65 -32.38
N THR A 682 -25.29 -10.71 -32.02
CA THR A 682 -25.04 -9.48 -32.79
C THR A 682 -23.55 -9.13 -32.72
N CYS A 683 -23.00 -8.53 -33.78
CA CYS A 683 -21.63 -8.00 -33.76
C CYS A 683 -21.52 -6.60 -33.15
N LYS A 684 -22.65 -5.99 -32.80
CA LYS A 684 -22.66 -4.86 -31.88
C LYS A 684 -22.46 -5.45 -30.48
N PHE A 685 -21.21 -5.74 -30.16
CA PHE A 685 -20.85 -6.35 -28.89
C PHE A 685 -21.29 -5.46 -27.72
N LEU A 686 -21.54 -6.14 -26.63
CA LEU A 686 -21.70 -5.61 -25.30
C LEU A 686 -20.62 -6.32 -24.47
N ASP A 687 -20.77 -6.38 -23.16
CA ASP A 687 -19.83 -7.11 -22.33
C ASP A 687 -20.09 -8.63 -22.56
N LEU A 688 -19.20 -9.31 -23.29
CA LEU A 688 -19.37 -10.74 -23.61
C LEU A 688 -18.88 -11.63 -22.46
N PRO A 689 -19.52 -12.79 -22.24
CA PRO A 689 -18.94 -13.85 -21.41
C PRO A 689 -17.56 -14.25 -21.93
N ALA A 690 -16.60 -14.45 -21.03
CA ALA A 690 -15.23 -14.78 -21.38
C ALA A 690 -15.10 -15.95 -22.37
N HIS A 691 -15.86 -17.04 -22.20
CA HIS A 691 -15.82 -18.20 -23.10
C HIS A 691 -16.25 -17.84 -24.52
N ALA A 692 -17.21 -16.93 -24.69
CA ALA A 692 -17.68 -16.52 -26.00
C ALA A 692 -16.55 -15.81 -26.75
N SER A 693 -15.89 -14.85 -26.10
CA SER A 693 -14.75 -14.10 -26.63
C SER A 693 -13.54 -14.98 -26.93
N ILE A 694 -13.21 -15.91 -26.03
CA ILE A 694 -12.02 -16.77 -26.12
C ILE A 694 -12.23 -17.95 -27.08
N ASN A 695 -13.29 -18.75 -26.89
CA ASN A 695 -13.48 -20.04 -27.57
C ASN A 695 -14.42 -19.98 -28.78
N VAL A 696 -15.36 -19.02 -28.84
CA VAL A 696 -16.39 -19.02 -29.90
C VAL A 696 -16.08 -18.03 -31.02
N ILE A 697 -15.80 -16.78 -30.68
CA ILE A 697 -15.48 -15.74 -31.66
C ILE A 697 -13.98 -15.44 -31.78
N GLU A 698 -13.16 -15.86 -30.81
CA GLU A 698 -11.70 -15.74 -30.85
C GLU A 698 -11.23 -14.30 -31.13
N THR A 699 -11.95 -13.31 -30.65
CA THR A 699 -11.69 -11.87 -30.83
C THR A 699 -12.58 -11.06 -29.91
N GLY A 700 -12.35 -9.75 -29.84
CA GLY A 700 -13.19 -8.84 -29.10
C GLY A 700 -12.68 -7.40 -29.16
N THR A 701 -13.25 -6.58 -28.29
CA THR A 701 -12.92 -5.18 -28.04
C THR A 701 -12.03 -5.07 -26.80
N CYS A 702 -11.58 -3.87 -26.45
CA CYS A 702 -10.75 -3.66 -25.25
C CYS A 702 -11.39 -4.24 -23.97
N ASN A 703 -12.72 -4.18 -23.86
CA ASN A 703 -13.42 -4.76 -22.71
C ASN A 703 -13.31 -6.29 -22.68
N ASP A 704 -13.55 -6.96 -23.82
CA ASP A 704 -13.50 -8.42 -23.92
C ASP A 704 -12.10 -8.95 -23.61
N TYR A 705 -11.05 -8.27 -24.09
CA TYR A 705 -9.66 -8.60 -23.73
C TYR A 705 -9.41 -8.42 -22.22
N ALA A 706 -9.90 -7.33 -21.62
CA ALA A 706 -9.73 -7.08 -20.20
C ALA A 706 -10.48 -8.10 -19.32
N ILE A 707 -11.65 -8.57 -19.74
CA ILE A 707 -12.41 -9.63 -19.06
C ILE A 707 -11.68 -10.98 -19.21
N ALA A 708 -11.20 -11.30 -20.41
CA ALA A 708 -10.48 -12.55 -20.68
C ALA A 708 -9.20 -12.68 -19.84
N VAL A 709 -8.41 -11.60 -19.70
CA VAL A 709 -7.19 -11.60 -18.87
C VAL A 709 -7.53 -11.91 -17.42
N VAL A 710 -8.47 -11.18 -16.81
CA VAL A 710 -8.85 -11.43 -15.41
C VAL A 710 -9.42 -12.83 -15.23
N THR A 711 -10.31 -13.26 -16.11
CA THR A 711 -10.91 -14.60 -16.05
C THR A 711 -9.85 -15.70 -15.96
N LEU A 712 -8.87 -15.65 -16.86
CA LEU A 712 -7.83 -16.68 -16.92
C LEU A 712 -6.82 -16.58 -15.77
N LEU A 713 -6.48 -15.37 -15.32
CA LEU A 713 -5.60 -15.19 -14.16
C LEU A 713 -6.28 -15.63 -12.86
N ARG A 714 -7.54 -15.25 -12.65
CA ARG A 714 -8.36 -15.73 -11.52
C ARG A 714 -8.48 -17.25 -11.53
N LYS A 715 -8.73 -17.87 -12.70
CA LYS A 715 -8.69 -19.34 -12.84
C LYS A 715 -7.29 -19.92 -12.58
N ALA A 716 -6.21 -19.17 -12.77
CA ALA A 716 -4.85 -19.65 -12.53
C ALA A 716 -4.44 -19.63 -11.05
N GLY A 717 -5.19 -18.95 -10.17
CA GLY A 717 -4.91 -18.86 -8.74
C GLY A 717 -4.84 -17.45 -8.17
N TYR A 718 -4.80 -16.41 -9.02
CA TYR A 718 -4.67 -15.03 -8.56
C TYR A 718 -5.84 -14.60 -7.68
N GLU A 719 -5.55 -13.95 -6.56
CA GLU A 719 -6.53 -13.52 -5.55
C GLU A 719 -7.34 -12.28 -6.00
N GLU A 720 -8.46 -12.01 -5.32
CA GLU A 720 -9.40 -10.96 -5.75
C GLU A 720 -8.78 -9.57 -5.67
N ASP A 721 -7.71 -9.40 -4.89
CA ASP A 721 -6.97 -8.17 -4.77
C ASP A 721 -5.71 -8.08 -5.65
N GLU A 722 -5.41 -9.11 -6.44
CA GLU A 722 -4.21 -9.13 -7.29
C GLU A 722 -4.49 -8.76 -8.74
N VAL A 723 -5.73 -8.95 -9.21
CA VAL A 723 -6.06 -8.82 -10.64
C VAL A 723 -7.42 -8.15 -10.88
N TYR A 724 -7.40 -7.12 -11.74
CA TYR A 724 -8.58 -6.33 -12.06
C TYR A 724 -8.69 -5.96 -13.54
N SER A 725 -9.93 -5.86 -14.04
CA SER A 725 -10.25 -5.13 -15.26
C SER A 725 -10.60 -3.69 -14.89
N LEU A 726 -10.22 -2.75 -15.76
CA LEU A 726 -10.49 -1.32 -15.62
C LEU A 726 -10.78 -0.75 -17.02
N CYS A 727 -11.82 0.07 -17.13
CA CYS A 727 -12.04 0.91 -18.31
C CYS A 727 -11.82 2.39 -17.98
N ASP A 728 -11.01 3.07 -18.78
CA ASP A 728 -10.82 4.51 -18.74
C ASP A 728 -11.31 5.11 -20.07
N GLY A 729 -12.37 5.91 -20.03
CA GLY A 729 -12.96 6.49 -21.23
C GLY A 729 -13.43 5.44 -22.23
N ASP A 730 -12.71 5.34 -23.36
CA ASP A 730 -12.97 4.45 -24.50
C ASP A 730 -12.04 3.22 -24.54
N HIS A 731 -11.21 3.01 -23.53
CA HIS A 731 -10.23 1.93 -23.51
C HIS A 731 -10.23 1.15 -22.20
N CYS A 732 -10.18 -0.17 -22.30
CA CYS A 732 -10.14 -1.08 -21.17
C CYS A 732 -8.85 -1.90 -21.17
N TYR A 733 -8.32 -2.15 -19.98
CA TYR A 733 -7.06 -2.84 -19.73
C TYR A 733 -7.07 -3.38 -18.29
N ASN A 734 -5.96 -3.97 -17.85
CA ASN A 734 -5.89 -4.66 -16.57
C ASN A 734 -4.84 -4.04 -15.64
N LEU A 735 -5.07 -4.26 -14.35
CA LEU A 735 -4.06 -4.15 -13.30
C LEU A 735 -3.78 -5.54 -12.77
N VAL A 736 -2.50 -5.90 -12.69
CA VAL A 736 -2.04 -7.20 -12.19
C VAL A 736 -0.88 -6.97 -11.24
N LYS A 737 -0.97 -7.53 -10.04
CA LYS A 737 0.14 -7.60 -9.09
C LYS A 737 0.67 -9.04 -9.15
N PHE A 738 1.91 -9.23 -9.59
CA PHE A 738 2.49 -10.57 -9.62
C PHE A 738 3.04 -10.95 -8.24
N PRO A 739 3.17 -12.25 -7.93
CA PRO A 739 3.79 -12.72 -6.70
C PRO A 739 5.15 -12.05 -6.45
N GLY A 740 5.34 -11.51 -5.24
CA GLY A 740 6.55 -10.78 -4.84
C GLY A 740 6.62 -9.31 -5.28
N ASP A 741 5.72 -8.82 -6.12
CA ASP A 741 5.70 -7.41 -6.52
C ASP A 741 5.07 -6.51 -5.45
N ALA A 742 5.70 -5.36 -5.21
CA ALA A 742 5.20 -4.38 -4.24
C ALA A 742 4.05 -3.51 -4.79
N LYS A 743 3.85 -3.48 -6.11
CA LYS A 743 2.92 -2.59 -6.81
C LYS A 743 2.28 -3.30 -8.00
N TYR A 744 1.16 -2.77 -8.47
CA TYR A 744 0.46 -3.29 -9.65
C TYR A 744 1.18 -2.88 -10.95
N HIS A 745 1.05 -3.71 -11.97
CA HIS A 745 1.44 -3.46 -13.35
C HIS A 745 0.22 -3.23 -14.23
N PHE A 746 0.33 -2.33 -15.21
CA PHE A 746 -0.63 -2.29 -16.30
C PHE A 746 -0.36 -3.40 -17.29
N ILE A 747 -1.42 -4.12 -17.62
CA ILE A 747 -1.43 -5.10 -18.69
C ILE A 747 -2.45 -4.67 -19.74
N ASP A 748 -2.02 -4.58 -20.99
CA ASP A 748 -2.89 -4.22 -22.12
C ASP A 748 -2.69 -5.21 -23.25
N THR A 749 -3.56 -6.21 -23.33
CA THR A 749 -3.52 -7.24 -24.38
C THR A 749 -4.35 -6.87 -25.60
N THR A 750 -5.05 -5.72 -25.55
CA THR A 750 -6.05 -5.31 -26.53
C THR A 750 -5.51 -5.34 -27.96
N GLY A 751 -6.16 -6.07 -28.84
CA GLY A 751 -5.79 -6.13 -30.26
C GLY A 751 -4.41 -6.74 -30.52
N ASN A 752 -3.89 -7.54 -29.58
CA ASN A 752 -2.61 -8.23 -29.66
C ASN A 752 -1.41 -7.28 -29.88
N ILE A 753 -1.36 -6.17 -29.16
CA ILE A 753 -0.23 -5.24 -29.23
C ILE A 753 1.10 -5.93 -28.91
N GLY A 754 2.19 -5.43 -29.51
CA GLY A 754 3.51 -6.06 -29.45
C GLY A 754 4.15 -6.12 -28.05
N THR A 755 3.70 -5.30 -27.10
CA THR A 755 4.27 -5.19 -25.75
C THR A 755 3.17 -4.88 -24.72
N PRO A 756 2.43 -5.92 -24.27
CA PRO A 756 1.29 -5.79 -23.36
C PRO A 756 1.70 -5.52 -21.92
N TYR A 757 2.94 -5.86 -21.57
CA TYR A 757 3.54 -5.72 -20.25
C TYR A 757 4.95 -5.12 -20.37
N VAL A 758 5.31 -4.26 -19.42
CA VAL A 758 6.67 -3.74 -19.24
C VAL A 758 6.99 -3.79 -17.75
N GLN A 759 8.03 -4.52 -17.38
CA GLN A 759 8.47 -4.62 -15.99
C GLN A 759 8.82 -3.23 -15.43
N GLY A 760 8.16 -2.84 -14.35
CA GLY A 760 8.34 -1.55 -13.68
C GLY A 760 7.88 -0.33 -14.49
N GLY A 761 7.17 -0.51 -15.61
CA GLY A 761 6.80 0.57 -16.52
C GLY A 761 5.42 0.42 -17.14
N LEU A 762 5.10 1.31 -18.08
CA LEU A 762 3.82 1.34 -18.77
C LEU A 762 3.87 0.58 -20.10
N PRO A 763 2.77 -0.09 -20.53
CA PRO A 763 2.67 -0.69 -21.85
C PRO A 763 2.91 0.33 -22.98
N ALA A 764 3.48 -0.11 -24.09
CA ALA A 764 3.92 0.79 -25.17
C ALA A 764 2.81 1.22 -26.16
N THR A 765 1.55 1.31 -25.72
CA THR A 765 0.40 1.75 -26.55
C THR A 765 0.32 3.26 -26.72
N GLY A 766 0.96 4.03 -25.84
CA GLY A 766 0.84 5.47 -25.79
C GLY A 766 -0.46 5.97 -25.14
N TYR A 767 -1.21 5.09 -24.46
CA TYR A 767 -2.37 5.47 -23.66
C TYR A 767 -1.94 6.17 -22.36
N ASP A 768 -2.73 7.13 -21.88
CA ASP A 768 -2.47 7.80 -20.59
C ASP A 768 -2.97 6.95 -19.42
N TYR A 769 -2.25 5.86 -19.13
CA TYR A 769 -2.59 4.92 -18.06
C TYR A 769 -2.65 5.57 -16.66
N CYS A 770 -1.84 6.62 -16.45
CA CYS A 770 -1.76 7.34 -15.17
C CYS A 770 -2.69 8.57 -15.11
N GLY A 771 -3.46 8.84 -16.16
CA GLY A 771 -4.31 10.03 -16.28
C GLY A 771 -5.35 10.18 -15.16
N LYS A 772 -5.74 11.42 -14.83
CA LYS A 772 -6.65 11.77 -13.72
C LYS A 772 -8.16 11.66 -14.05
N SER A 773 -8.55 10.72 -14.90
CA SER A 773 -9.96 10.51 -15.27
C SER A 773 -10.82 10.03 -14.09
N LYS A 774 -12.06 10.55 -13.99
CA LYS A 774 -12.98 10.48 -12.84
C LYS A 774 -13.79 9.17 -12.71
N LYS A 775 -13.47 8.12 -13.48
CA LYS A 775 -14.15 6.83 -13.39
C LYS A 775 -13.10 5.73 -13.39
N LYS A 776 -12.64 5.32 -12.22
CA LYS A 776 -11.65 4.25 -12.12
C LYS A 776 -12.12 3.21 -11.13
N THR A 777 -13.13 2.46 -11.58
CA THR A 777 -13.62 1.29 -10.86
C THR A 777 -12.89 0.08 -11.42
N CYS A 778 -12.12 -0.59 -10.58
CA CYS A 778 -11.53 -1.89 -10.85
C CYS A 778 -12.55 -2.98 -10.50
N ALA A 779 -12.55 -4.07 -11.25
CA ALA A 779 -13.44 -5.20 -10.97
C ALA A 779 -12.88 -6.54 -11.45
N ASN A 780 -13.34 -7.62 -10.82
CA ASN A 780 -13.21 -9.01 -11.24
C ASN A 780 -14.50 -9.77 -10.85
N ASP A 781 -14.49 -11.10 -10.84
CA ASP A 781 -15.63 -11.96 -10.47
C ASP A 781 -16.13 -11.72 -9.04
N ALA A 782 -15.21 -11.56 -8.06
CA ALA A 782 -15.55 -11.42 -6.64
C ALA A 782 -15.74 -9.96 -6.22
N TRP A 783 -14.87 -9.08 -6.70
CA TRP A 783 -14.71 -7.72 -6.19
C TRP A 783 -14.99 -6.62 -7.22
N LYS A 784 -15.43 -5.46 -6.72
CA LYS A 784 -15.56 -4.20 -7.47
C LYS A 784 -15.31 -3.02 -6.55
N GLY A 785 -14.38 -2.14 -6.91
CA GLY A 785 -14.05 -0.98 -6.08
C GLY A 785 -13.16 0.04 -6.77
N LYS A 786 -12.67 1.01 -6.00
CA LYS A 786 -11.80 2.08 -6.53
C LYS A 786 -10.47 1.47 -6.96
N ARG A 787 -9.94 1.92 -8.10
CA ARG A 787 -8.59 1.63 -8.54
C ARG A 787 -7.55 1.99 -7.46
N PRO A 788 -6.48 1.20 -7.32
CA PRO A 788 -5.32 1.53 -6.48
C PRO A 788 -4.76 2.94 -6.77
N ASP A 789 -4.19 3.57 -5.75
CA ASP A 789 -3.62 4.90 -5.89
C ASP A 789 -2.40 4.86 -6.82
N ALA A 790 -2.08 5.98 -7.48
CA ALA A 790 -1.01 6.03 -8.47
C ALA A 790 0.35 5.56 -7.90
N GLY A 791 0.60 5.83 -6.61
CA GLY A 791 1.81 5.38 -5.92
C GLY A 791 1.94 3.86 -5.80
N ASP A 792 0.84 3.12 -5.93
CA ASP A 792 0.79 1.66 -5.84
C ASP A 792 0.87 0.98 -7.21
N ILE A 793 1.13 1.74 -8.28
CA ILE A 793 1.16 1.21 -9.65
C ILE A 793 2.50 1.58 -10.29
N TYR A 794 3.22 0.61 -10.83
CA TYR A 794 4.48 0.85 -11.54
C TYR A 794 4.27 1.69 -12.81
N GLY A 795 5.16 2.64 -13.03
CA GLY A 795 5.10 3.57 -14.17
C GLY A 795 4.18 4.78 -13.95
N CYS A 796 3.39 4.75 -12.88
CA CYS A 796 2.84 5.93 -12.21
C CYS A 796 3.67 6.24 -10.94
#